data_AF-A0A9X4H8E1-F1
#
_entry.id   AF-A0A9X4H8E1-F1
#
_cell.length_a   1.000
_cell.length_b   1.000
_cell.length_c   1.000
_cell.angle_alpha   90.00
_cell.angle_beta   90.00
_cell.angle_gamma   90.00
#
_symmetry.space_group_name_H-M   'P 1'
#
loop_
_entity.id
_entity.type
_entity.pdbx_description
1 polymer ?
#
loop_
_entity_poly.entity_id
_entity_poly.type
_entity_poly.pdbx_seq_one_letter_code
_entity_poly.pdbx_strand_id
1 'polypeptide(L)'
;MFTINNVITKVAGLFERFVKFSSVNNSYIFSQQHLKNPALLRTIGSCLDKLNSVVVFYFDIARFHEIEQINGHLIAMRVLATFKKALQHIMPGLFPDAKVLAVENLWGDDYVALIAVEQVPDAAILREMPLTLRIKLKKNLKQEIIKLAGRALEIHVGCAVISHRSGNLESQLYNAVREAQSVAKGSIDQQKAKLLHEFKELLDGTGFNAVYQPIISFQSGCVLGWEALTRGPRDSYFHNPDVIFSFAEEVNLLYPLEKLCRQVSINQLGRLGADQKLFLNIHPRSLGDPNFVRGETIKLIKEMGLNPCNVVFEITERHCIDDFACFNKTLEYYRSQGFLVAVDDAGSGFSCLQSIAEIRPDFIKIDMSLVRGIHANRVKRALLETFTTFAEKISCSIIAEGIEDEEELNTLAKMGVHYGQGFLLGKPAYPKEHISDDVFAKIIHLASNNRNRFWKPAFPVGSITENAVCVEKNTLVREVKEILDNDELLAGVVVADEGEPLGLVMRHLLYRHLGTQYGVPLYYKRPISMIMDVSPLVVEEDATIELVSQVAMNRDRLKLYDHIIVTKNNLLKGVVSVQNLLDTMTRIRLELARGANPLTGLPGNISIEQELLKRATESPIFSVVYFDLDNFKIYNDKYGFENGDKVILFTSKLLNSVINKYGSEKDFLGHIGGDDFIMVTERERTDALCERIIKYFDRLIKSFYLPEDRKEGRILGYDREGRAKWFPFISVSMAVIECEGGEKADLKTLSEKAAQLKCYAKSIPGSVYVHDRRGRIGFIESC
;
A
#
# COMPACT_ATOMS: atom_id res chain seq x y z
N MET A 1 40.86 21.88 -29.29
CA MET A 1 41.66 21.82 -28.04
C MET A 1 41.62 23.08 -27.18
N PHE A 2 41.27 24.27 -27.70
CA PHE A 2 41.23 25.51 -26.89
C PHE A 2 39.97 25.72 -26.03
N THR A 3 38.90 24.94 -26.23
CA THR A 3 37.62 25.12 -25.51
C THR A 3 37.46 24.18 -24.30
N ILE A 4 38.22 23.09 -24.22
CA ILE A 4 38.13 22.11 -23.13
C ILE A 4 39.01 22.52 -21.94
N ASN A 5 40.18 23.13 -22.18
CA ASN A 5 41.05 23.61 -21.10
C ASN A 5 40.39 24.74 -20.28
N ASN A 6 39.63 25.65 -20.90
CA ASN A 6 38.94 26.73 -20.17
C ASN A 6 37.82 26.24 -19.24
N VAL A 7 37.24 25.06 -19.50
CA VAL A 7 36.23 24.44 -18.63
C VAL A 7 36.92 23.72 -17.48
N ILE A 8 38.04 23.03 -17.74
CA ILE A 8 38.83 22.35 -16.70
C ILE A 8 39.45 23.36 -15.72
N THR A 9 39.93 24.53 -16.18
CA THR A 9 40.47 25.57 -15.28
C THR A 9 39.37 26.25 -14.45
N LYS A 10 38.15 26.40 -15.00
CA LYS A 10 37.00 26.93 -14.24
C LYS A 10 36.45 25.93 -13.22
N VAL A 11 36.48 24.63 -13.51
CA VAL A 11 36.06 23.58 -12.57
C VAL A 11 37.11 23.34 -11.48
N ALA A 12 38.41 23.43 -11.81
CA ALA A 12 39.49 23.38 -10.82
C ALA A 12 39.49 24.59 -9.86
N GLY A 13 39.19 25.80 -10.37
CA GLY A 13 39.03 27.00 -9.52
C GLY A 13 37.76 26.98 -8.64
N LEU A 14 36.74 26.23 -9.02
CA LEU A 14 35.55 25.95 -8.20
C LEU A 14 35.84 24.90 -7.11
N PHE A 15 36.68 23.90 -7.41
CA PHE A 15 37.12 22.89 -6.44
C PHE A 15 38.10 23.46 -5.39
N GLU A 16 39.00 24.36 -5.76
CA GLU A 16 39.85 25.06 -4.76
C GLU A 16 39.05 26.03 -3.86
N ARG A 17 37.91 26.54 -4.31
CA ARG A 17 36.97 27.31 -3.47
C ARG A 17 36.13 26.42 -2.56
N PHE A 18 35.84 25.19 -2.94
CA PHE A 18 35.09 24.23 -2.12
C PHE A 18 35.96 23.51 -1.06
N VAL A 19 37.23 23.26 -1.37
CA VAL A 19 38.17 22.58 -0.43
C VAL A 19 38.77 23.51 0.63
N LYS A 20 38.60 24.84 0.50
CA LYS A 20 38.94 25.81 1.57
C LYS A 20 37.88 25.95 2.67
N PHE A 21 36.74 25.26 2.57
CA PHE A 21 35.69 25.31 3.60
C PHE A 21 35.79 24.22 4.68
N SER A 22 36.81 23.35 4.64
CA SER A 22 36.96 22.23 5.59
C SER A 22 38.23 22.27 6.44
N SER A 23 38.96 23.39 6.52
CA SER A 23 40.14 23.49 7.39
C SER A 23 40.50 24.93 7.77
N VAL A 24 39.58 25.64 8.42
CA VAL A 24 39.95 26.83 9.19
C VAL A 24 39.38 26.68 10.59
N ASN A 25 40.26 26.35 11.54
CA ASN A 25 40.16 26.77 12.93
C ASN A 25 40.03 28.30 12.93
N ASN A 26 38.81 28.81 12.72
CA ASN A 26 38.50 30.21 12.91
C ASN A 26 38.11 30.38 14.37
N SER A 27 39.10 30.70 15.19
CA SER A 27 38.91 31.59 16.32
C SER A 27 38.26 32.88 15.80
N TYR A 28 36.93 32.89 15.73
CA TYR A 28 36.16 34.04 15.27
C TYR A 28 36.42 35.23 16.21
N ILE A 29 37.23 36.16 15.71
CA ILE A 29 37.47 37.46 16.36
C ILE A 29 36.16 38.23 16.32
N PHE A 30 35.57 38.37 17.50
CA PHE A 30 34.39 39.18 17.83
C PHE A 30 34.44 40.56 17.14
N SER A 31 33.47 40.90 16.28
CA SER A 31 33.43 42.24 15.67
C SER A 31 32.86 43.26 16.67
N GLN A 32 33.73 44.03 17.30
CA GLN A 32 33.44 44.89 18.46
C GLN A 32 32.72 46.21 18.11
N GLN A 33 32.27 46.45 16.87
CA GLN A 33 31.93 47.82 16.43
C GLN A 33 30.68 48.42 17.08
N HIS A 34 29.61 47.65 17.31
CA HIS A 34 28.36 48.18 17.89
C HIS A 34 28.42 48.36 19.41
N LEU A 35 29.05 47.43 20.13
CA LEU A 35 29.27 47.52 21.59
C LEU A 35 30.35 48.55 21.98
N LYS A 36 31.18 48.98 21.03
CA LYS A 36 32.16 50.06 21.19
C LYS A 36 31.59 51.47 20.93
N ASN A 37 30.28 51.61 20.77
CA ASN A 37 29.66 52.91 20.57
C ASN A 37 29.99 53.85 21.77
N PRO A 38 30.76 54.95 21.57
CA PRO A 38 31.20 55.80 22.66
C PRO A 38 30.05 56.51 23.39
N ALA A 39 28.88 56.67 22.77
CA ALA A 39 27.69 57.23 23.42
C ALA A 39 27.02 56.21 24.35
N LEU A 40 26.96 54.94 23.91
CA LEU A 40 26.42 53.84 24.71
C LEU A 40 27.29 53.58 25.94
N LEU A 41 28.62 53.47 25.76
CA LEU A 41 29.56 53.27 26.85
C LEU A 41 29.53 54.42 27.86
N ARG A 42 29.38 55.68 27.41
CA ARG A 42 29.17 56.82 28.31
C ARG A 42 27.88 56.72 29.12
N THR A 43 26.79 56.25 28.49
CA THR A 43 25.49 56.08 29.16
C THR A 43 25.55 54.97 30.21
N ILE A 44 26.14 53.82 29.86
CA ILE A 44 26.36 52.69 30.79
C ILE A 44 27.25 53.14 31.94
N GLY A 45 28.37 53.81 31.65
CA GLY A 45 29.29 54.34 32.66
C GLY A 45 28.60 55.29 33.64
N SER A 46 27.82 56.25 33.12
CA SER A 46 27.07 57.18 33.98
C SER A 46 26.00 56.50 34.84
N CYS A 47 25.43 55.38 34.40
CA CYS A 47 24.50 54.58 35.21
C CYS A 47 25.24 53.85 36.33
N LEU A 48 26.35 53.17 36.02
CA LEU A 48 27.16 52.44 37.00
C LEU A 48 27.77 53.37 38.06
N ASP A 49 28.18 54.58 37.67
CA ASP A 49 28.73 55.60 38.58
C ASP A 49 27.66 56.13 39.57
N LYS A 50 26.36 55.97 39.27
CA LYS A 50 25.23 56.34 40.14
C LYS A 50 24.77 55.22 41.09
N LEU A 51 25.60 54.18 41.29
CA LEU A 51 25.29 52.98 42.08
C LEU A 51 24.16 52.10 41.51
N ASN A 52 23.75 52.31 40.26
CA ASN A 52 22.84 51.40 39.58
C ASN A 52 23.62 50.23 38.98
N SER A 53 22.97 49.09 38.87
CA SER A 53 23.51 47.92 38.18
C SER A 53 22.97 47.83 36.76
N VAL A 54 23.72 47.21 35.87
CA VAL A 54 23.29 46.96 34.49
C VAL A 54 23.09 45.46 34.28
N VAL A 55 21.86 45.05 34.00
CA VAL A 55 21.52 43.69 33.59
C VAL A 55 21.70 43.58 32.09
N VAL A 56 22.49 42.60 31.67
CA VAL A 56 22.79 42.29 30.27
C VAL A 56 21.99 41.05 29.90
N PHE A 57 21.08 41.18 28.94
CA PHE A 57 20.40 40.04 28.33
C PHE A 57 20.98 39.74 26.96
N TYR A 58 21.25 38.47 26.71
CA TYR A 58 21.66 37.96 25.41
C TYR A 58 20.54 37.10 24.82
N PHE A 59 20.28 37.27 23.53
CA PHE A 59 19.26 36.55 22.78
C PHE A 59 19.86 35.97 21.49
N ASP A 60 19.44 34.76 21.16
CA ASP A 60 19.83 34.03 19.94
C ASP A 60 18.59 33.34 19.36
N ILE A 61 18.43 33.32 18.03
CA ILE A 61 17.33 32.62 17.35
C ILE A 61 17.86 31.26 16.90
N ALA A 62 17.45 30.20 17.58
CA ALA A 62 17.95 28.87 17.28
C ALA A 62 17.62 28.48 15.83
N ARG A 63 18.62 27.91 15.15
CA ARG A 63 18.48 27.40 13.77
C ARG A 63 18.00 28.47 12.77
N PHE A 64 18.37 29.74 12.97
CA PHE A 64 17.97 30.82 12.06
C PHE A 64 18.41 30.58 10.60
N HIS A 65 19.57 29.96 10.38
CA HIS A 65 20.07 29.60 9.04
C HIS A 65 19.08 28.77 8.23
N GLU A 66 18.30 27.89 8.87
CA GLU A 66 17.27 27.11 8.19
C GLU A 66 16.11 28.00 7.70
N ILE A 67 15.78 29.08 8.40
CA ILE A 67 14.73 30.02 7.97
C ILE A 67 15.18 30.72 6.69
N GLU A 68 16.44 31.12 6.64
CA GLU A 68 17.00 31.73 5.45
C GLU A 68 17.08 30.76 4.26
N GLN A 69 17.45 29.50 4.50
CA GLN A 69 17.50 28.47 3.46
C GLN A 69 16.12 28.11 2.91
N ILE A 70 15.12 27.97 3.79
CA ILE A 70 13.77 27.51 3.41
C ILE A 70 12.93 28.65 2.83
N ASN A 71 12.99 29.83 3.45
CA ASN A 71 12.09 30.95 3.13
C ASN A 71 12.78 32.07 2.33
N GLY A 72 14.10 31.99 2.15
CA GLY A 72 14.90 32.98 1.45
C GLY A 72 15.26 34.22 2.29
N HIS A 73 16.34 34.88 1.90
CA HIS A 73 16.95 36.02 2.62
C HIS A 73 15.97 37.16 2.95
N LEU A 74 15.01 37.46 2.07
CA LEU A 74 14.02 38.53 2.31
C LEU A 74 13.09 38.22 3.49
N ILE A 75 12.68 36.96 3.67
CA ILE A 75 11.84 36.55 4.79
C ILE A 75 12.68 36.52 6.07
N ALA A 76 13.91 36.00 6.00
CA ALA A 76 14.86 36.04 7.12
C ALA A 76 15.05 37.46 7.66
N MET A 77 15.27 38.45 6.78
CA MET A 77 15.40 39.86 7.17
C MET A 77 14.13 40.43 7.84
N ARG A 78 12.94 40.02 7.39
CA ARG A 78 11.68 40.42 8.03
C ARG A 78 11.52 39.79 9.41
N VAL A 79 11.89 38.52 9.57
CA VAL A 79 11.89 37.82 10.86
C VAL A 79 12.80 38.53 11.86
N LEU A 80 14.03 38.89 11.47
CA LEU A 80 14.94 39.67 12.31
C LEU A 80 14.37 41.04 12.69
N ALA A 81 13.75 41.75 11.74
CA ALA A 81 13.13 43.05 12.02
C ALA A 81 11.95 42.94 12.99
N THR A 82 11.09 41.92 12.85
CA THR A 82 9.97 41.67 13.77
C THR A 82 10.47 41.26 15.14
N PHE A 83 11.52 40.42 15.22
CA PHE A 83 12.16 40.04 16.47
C PHE A 83 12.71 41.26 17.22
N LYS A 84 13.44 42.14 16.53
CA LYS A 84 13.96 43.39 17.10
C LYS A 84 12.85 44.28 17.66
N LYS A 85 11.74 44.44 16.94
CA LYS A 85 10.57 45.21 17.40
C LYS A 85 9.96 44.62 18.66
N ALA A 86 9.82 43.29 18.73
CA ALA A 86 9.29 42.61 19.91
C ALA A 86 10.20 42.82 21.13
N LEU A 87 11.52 42.74 20.96
CA LEU A 87 12.46 43.06 22.03
C LEU A 87 12.27 44.50 22.52
N GLN A 88 12.25 45.49 21.62
CA GLN A 88 12.06 46.90 21.98
C GLN A 88 10.74 47.15 22.72
N HIS A 89 9.69 46.37 22.43
CA HIS A 89 8.40 46.49 23.10
C HIS A 89 8.36 45.80 24.48
N ILE A 90 9.01 44.64 24.62
CA ILE A 90 8.93 43.82 25.85
C ILE A 90 9.94 44.28 26.90
N MET A 91 11.13 44.75 26.50
CA MET A 91 12.20 45.11 27.44
C MET A 91 11.79 46.18 28.48
N PRO A 92 11.05 47.26 28.12
CA PRO A 92 10.66 48.28 29.09
C PRO A 92 9.71 47.79 30.21
N GLY A 93 8.99 46.68 30.00
CA GLY A 93 8.02 46.13 30.96
C GLY A 93 8.58 45.03 31.86
N LEU A 94 9.90 44.84 31.90
CA LEU A 94 10.54 43.77 32.69
C LEU A 94 10.62 44.07 34.18
N PHE A 95 10.92 45.32 34.53
CA PHE A 95 10.97 45.76 35.92
C PHE A 95 10.24 47.10 36.07
N PRO A 96 9.55 47.34 37.20
CA PRO A 96 8.81 48.59 37.45
C PRO A 96 9.67 49.86 37.37
N ASP A 97 10.97 49.76 37.72
CA ASP A 97 11.90 50.89 37.83
C ASP A 97 13.14 50.75 36.90
N ALA A 98 13.05 49.90 35.88
CA ALA A 98 14.15 49.67 34.94
C ALA A 98 14.19 50.69 33.81
N LYS A 99 15.39 51.17 33.48
CA LYS A 99 15.63 51.95 32.26
C LYS A 99 16.34 51.10 31.21
N VAL A 100 15.68 50.86 30.08
CA VAL A 100 16.33 50.23 28.92
C VAL A 100 17.38 51.19 28.35
N LEU A 101 18.63 50.77 28.37
CA LEU A 101 19.77 51.54 27.86
C LEU A 101 19.97 51.33 26.37
N ALA A 102 19.85 50.08 25.90
CA ALA A 102 19.98 49.73 24.49
C ALA A 102 19.37 48.36 24.17
N VAL A 103 18.98 48.17 22.91
CA VAL A 103 18.65 46.87 22.29
C VAL A 103 19.35 46.83 20.94
N GLU A 104 20.45 46.09 20.86
CA GLU A 104 21.34 46.06 19.71
C GLU A 104 21.41 44.67 19.08
N ASN A 105 21.54 44.64 17.75
CA ASN A 105 21.90 43.42 17.02
C ASN A 105 23.44 43.33 17.00
N LEU A 106 23.99 42.19 17.41
CA LEU A 106 25.43 41.99 17.38
C LEU A 106 25.89 41.59 15.98
N TRP A 107 25.28 40.52 15.45
CA TRP A 107 25.49 40.00 14.10
C TRP A 107 24.44 38.91 13.85
N GLY A 108 23.89 38.86 12.62
CA GLY A 108 22.90 37.85 12.25
C GLY A 108 21.70 37.81 13.19
N ASP A 109 21.51 36.68 13.84
CA ASP A 109 20.46 36.32 14.79
C ASP A 109 20.75 36.65 16.26
N ASP A 110 21.94 37.18 16.56
CA ASP A 110 22.35 37.53 17.93
C ASP A 110 21.93 38.96 18.32
N TYR A 111 21.31 39.10 19.50
CA TYR A 111 20.89 40.38 20.06
C TYR A 111 21.32 40.53 21.52
N VAL A 112 21.54 41.77 21.94
CA VAL A 112 21.79 42.14 23.34
C VAL A 112 20.85 43.26 23.76
N ALA A 113 20.25 43.12 24.94
CA ALA A 113 19.53 44.18 25.61
C ALA A 113 20.21 44.55 26.94
N LEU A 114 20.35 45.86 27.17
CA LEU A 114 21.01 46.42 28.35
C LEU A 114 19.98 47.19 29.16
N ILE A 115 19.85 46.86 30.44
CA ILE A 115 18.84 47.44 31.32
C ILE A 115 19.51 47.93 32.60
N ALA A 116 19.35 49.21 32.92
CA ALA A 116 19.76 49.77 34.21
C ALA A 116 18.68 49.53 35.27
N VAL A 117 19.11 49.06 36.44
CA VAL A 117 18.27 48.80 37.62
C VAL A 117 18.90 49.43 38.86
N GLU A 118 18.09 50.05 39.72
CA GLU A 118 18.58 50.71 40.96
C GLU A 118 19.02 49.69 42.02
N GLN A 119 18.35 48.54 42.09
CA GLN A 119 18.74 47.41 42.94
C GLN A 119 18.86 46.15 42.09
N VAL A 120 19.92 45.38 42.30
CA VAL A 120 20.09 44.09 41.63
C VAL A 120 18.95 43.17 42.11
N PRO A 121 18.15 42.59 41.20
CA PRO A 121 17.14 41.62 41.59
C PRO A 121 17.79 40.42 42.28
N ASP A 122 17.06 39.76 43.18
CA ASP A 122 17.54 38.56 43.85
C ASP A 122 18.07 37.52 42.83
N ALA A 123 19.11 36.78 43.19
CA ALA A 123 19.73 35.75 42.36
C ALA A 123 18.76 34.65 41.95
N ALA A 124 17.68 34.41 42.71
CA ALA A 124 16.58 33.55 42.30
C ALA A 124 15.80 34.14 41.10
N ILE A 125 15.44 35.42 41.18
CA ILE A 125 14.71 36.15 40.13
C ILE A 125 15.54 36.22 38.85
N LEU A 126 16.84 36.55 38.96
CA LEU A 126 17.74 36.62 37.81
C LEU A 126 17.87 35.27 37.09
N ARG A 127 17.86 34.14 37.82
CA ARG A 127 17.91 32.79 37.21
C ARG A 127 16.64 32.43 36.44
N GLU A 128 15.48 32.89 36.88
CA GLU A 128 14.19 32.59 36.23
C GLU A 128 13.80 33.58 35.11
N MET A 129 14.43 34.74 35.09
CA MET A 129 14.15 35.80 34.10
C MET A 129 14.36 35.39 32.64
N PRO A 130 15.46 34.71 32.26
CA PRO A 130 15.64 34.25 30.88
C PRO A 130 14.50 33.36 30.39
N LEU A 131 14.00 32.46 31.25
CA LEU A 131 12.87 31.58 30.93
C LEU A 131 11.58 32.39 30.74
N THR A 132 11.31 33.31 31.66
CA THR A 132 10.13 34.19 31.60
C THR A 132 10.12 35.04 30.34
N LEU A 133 11.29 35.59 29.98
CA LEU A 133 11.47 36.37 28.77
C LEU A 133 11.29 35.55 27.50
N ARG A 134 11.86 34.35 27.47
CA ARG A 134 11.70 33.40 26.35
C ARG A 134 10.22 33.11 26.10
N ILE A 135 9.44 32.86 27.16
CA ILE A 135 8.00 32.56 27.05
C ILE A 135 7.22 33.78 26.53
N LYS A 136 7.48 34.98 27.09
CA LYS A 136 6.83 36.23 26.63
C LYS A 136 7.13 36.54 25.17
N LEU A 137 8.40 36.40 24.75
CA LEU A 137 8.81 36.61 23.36
C LEU A 137 8.17 35.59 22.42
N LYS A 138 8.22 34.30 22.76
CA LYS A 138 7.57 33.25 21.96
C LYS A 138 6.07 33.53 21.80
N LYS A 139 5.37 33.91 22.87
CA LYS A 139 3.92 34.20 22.81
C LYS A 139 3.62 35.42 21.94
N ASN A 140 4.38 36.50 22.08
CA ASN A 140 4.19 37.74 21.29
C ASN A 140 4.46 37.52 19.80
N LEU A 141 5.50 36.75 19.47
CA LEU A 141 5.94 36.52 18.09
C LEU A 141 5.19 35.39 17.37
N LYS A 142 4.51 34.49 18.11
CA LYS A 142 3.92 33.25 17.55
C LYS A 142 3.05 33.50 16.32
N GLN A 143 2.08 34.41 16.41
CA GLN A 143 1.12 34.62 15.32
C GLN A 143 1.76 35.26 14.08
N GLU A 144 2.67 36.22 14.27
CA GLU A 144 3.28 36.97 13.18
C GLU A 144 4.37 36.14 12.49
N ILE A 145 5.17 35.39 13.24
CA ILE A 145 6.24 34.57 12.67
C ILE A 145 5.70 33.30 12.00
N ILE A 146 4.65 32.65 12.54
CA ILE A 146 4.03 31.51 11.84
C ILE A 146 3.50 31.95 10.46
N LYS A 147 2.94 33.16 10.35
CA LYS A 147 2.49 33.71 9.06
C LYS A 147 3.64 33.99 8.10
N LEU A 148 4.80 34.40 8.61
CA LEU A 148 5.96 34.81 7.79
C LEU A 148 6.85 33.62 7.39
N ALA A 149 7.13 32.71 8.31
CA ALA A 149 8.11 31.64 8.17
C ALA A 149 7.49 30.23 8.21
N GLY A 150 6.17 30.11 8.41
CA GLY A 150 5.47 28.82 8.49
C GLY A 150 5.70 28.04 9.78
N ARG A 151 6.54 28.56 10.70
CA ARG A 151 6.88 27.92 11.98
C ARG A 151 7.06 28.95 13.09
N ALA A 152 7.01 28.47 14.33
CA ALA A 152 7.35 29.29 15.50
C ALA A 152 8.87 29.41 15.65
N LEU A 153 9.34 30.53 16.21
CA LEU A 153 10.76 30.68 16.54
C LEU A 153 11.11 29.95 17.82
N GLU A 154 12.29 29.34 17.79
CA GLU A 154 13.00 28.93 18.99
C GLU A 154 14.01 30.01 19.36
N ILE A 155 13.99 30.43 20.62
CA ILE A 155 14.72 31.60 21.11
C ILE A 155 15.49 31.19 22.35
N HIS A 156 16.78 31.43 22.36
CA HIS A 156 17.64 31.27 23.53
C HIS A 156 17.81 32.62 24.23
N VAL A 157 17.79 32.60 25.55
CA VAL A 157 17.93 33.79 26.38
C VAL A 157 18.86 33.47 27.53
N GLY A 158 19.78 34.37 27.83
CA GLY A 158 20.59 34.31 29.03
C GLY A 158 20.84 35.71 29.57
N CYS A 159 21.27 35.79 30.83
CA CYS A 159 21.49 37.06 31.50
C CYS A 159 22.75 37.06 32.35
N ALA A 160 23.34 38.24 32.52
CA ALA A 160 24.42 38.53 33.44
C ALA A 160 24.22 39.92 34.05
N VAL A 161 24.94 40.26 35.12
CA VAL A 161 24.81 41.54 35.82
C VAL A 161 26.17 42.21 35.98
N ILE A 162 26.21 43.52 35.73
CA ILE A 162 27.34 44.40 36.01
C ILE A 162 26.95 45.29 37.19
N SER A 163 27.50 45.00 38.38
CA SER A 163 27.09 45.69 39.62
C SER A 163 27.97 46.87 40.03
N HIS A 164 29.19 46.98 39.48
CA HIS A 164 30.11 48.06 39.81
C HIS A 164 31.10 48.31 38.67
N ARG A 165 31.54 49.57 38.53
CA ARG A 165 32.58 49.93 37.57
C ARG A 165 33.95 49.56 38.14
N SER A 166 34.60 48.56 37.56
CA SER A 166 35.96 48.14 37.91
C SER A 166 36.77 47.91 36.63
N GLY A 167 37.79 48.75 36.43
CA GLY A 167 38.67 48.67 35.25
C GLY A 167 38.04 49.19 33.96
N ASN A 168 38.38 48.58 32.83
CA ASN A 168 37.91 48.99 31.51
C ASN A 168 36.45 48.53 31.30
N LEU A 169 35.54 49.50 31.15
CA LEU A 169 34.11 49.26 30.93
C LEU A 169 33.83 48.38 29.69
N GLU A 170 34.63 48.51 28.63
CA GLU A 170 34.50 47.67 27.45
C GLU A 170 34.74 46.20 27.77
N SER A 171 35.76 45.91 28.59
CA SER A 171 36.08 44.55 29.03
C SER A 171 35.02 44.00 29.98
N GLN A 172 34.48 44.83 30.88
CA GLN A 172 33.39 44.42 31.78
C GLN A 172 32.11 44.07 30.99
N LEU A 173 31.73 44.92 30.03
CA LEU A 173 30.58 44.67 29.16
C LEU A 173 30.78 43.41 28.31
N TYR A 174 31.97 43.23 27.76
CA TYR A 174 32.32 42.04 26.99
C TYR A 174 32.19 40.75 27.81
N ASN A 175 32.72 40.74 29.03
CA ASN A 175 32.65 39.58 29.93
C ASN A 175 31.20 39.27 30.31
N ALA A 176 30.39 40.29 30.62
CA ALA A 176 28.97 40.12 30.92
C ALA A 176 28.17 39.56 29.73
N VAL A 177 28.45 40.02 28.50
CA VAL A 177 27.80 39.46 27.29
C VAL A 177 28.21 38.00 27.09
N ARG A 178 29.48 37.64 27.30
CA ARG A 178 29.97 36.26 27.21
C ARG A 178 29.35 35.35 28.27
N GLU A 179 29.21 35.83 29.50
CA GLU A 179 28.54 35.12 30.58
C GLU A 179 27.06 34.92 30.27
N ALA A 180 26.34 35.97 29.87
CA ALA A 180 24.94 35.88 29.46
C ALA A 180 24.74 34.91 28.30
N GLN A 181 25.65 34.90 27.32
CA GLN A 181 25.64 33.94 26.22
C GLN A 181 25.93 32.51 26.68
N SER A 182 26.86 32.32 27.61
CA SER A 182 27.14 31.00 28.18
C SER A 182 25.94 30.47 28.98
N VAL A 183 25.20 31.33 29.68
CA VAL A 183 23.95 30.97 30.37
C VAL A 183 22.85 30.64 29.36
N ALA A 184 22.73 31.42 28.28
CA ALA A 184 21.77 31.15 27.20
C ALA A 184 21.98 29.76 26.58
N LYS A 185 23.24 29.35 26.43
CA LYS A 185 23.62 28.02 25.97
C LYS A 185 23.51 26.94 27.07
N GLY A 186 23.86 27.26 28.32
CA GLY A 186 23.83 26.31 29.46
C GLY A 186 22.43 26.01 30.04
N SER A 187 21.45 26.89 29.86
CA SER A 187 20.05 26.64 30.25
C SER A 187 19.38 25.61 29.32
N ILE A 188 19.84 25.52 28.07
CA ILE A 188 19.50 24.46 27.12
C ILE A 188 20.08 23.13 27.64
N ASP A 189 21.33 23.12 28.12
CA ASP A 189 21.96 21.90 28.66
C ASP A 189 21.27 21.40 29.94
N GLN A 190 20.82 22.27 30.85
CA GLN A 190 20.08 21.85 32.05
C GLN A 190 18.65 21.35 31.73
N GLN A 191 17.92 22.04 30.86
CA GLN A 191 16.59 21.60 30.45
C GLN A 191 16.66 20.31 29.63
N LYS A 192 17.65 20.18 28.73
CA LYS A 192 17.91 18.97 27.95
C LYS A 192 18.40 17.83 28.83
N ALA A 193 19.22 18.09 29.86
CA ALA A 193 19.60 17.07 30.85
C ALA A 193 18.41 16.57 31.66
N LYS A 194 17.48 17.45 32.06
CA LYS A 194 16.23 17.05 32.73
C LYS A 194 15.34 16.20 31.83
N LEU A 195 15.15 16.61 30.57
CA LEU A 195 14.39 15.85 29.58
C LEU A 195 15.06 14.52 29.23
N LEU A 196 16.40 14.48 29.17
CA LEU A 196 17.16 13.25 28.94
C LEU A 196 17.01 12.27 30.11
N HIS A 197 16.96 12.78 31.34
CA HIS A 197 16.69 11.95 32.52
C HIS A 197 15.28 11.38 32.48
N GLU A 198 14.26 12.21 32.24
CA GLU A 198 12.86 11.78 32.06
C GLU A 198 12.74 10.75 30.91
N PHE A 199 13.42 10.99 29.79
CA PHE A 199 13.41 10.09 28.64
C PHE A 199 14.04 8.72 28.97
N LYS A 200 15.15 8.69 29.72
CA LYS A 200 15.76 7.44 30.17
C LYS A 200 14.87 6.67 31.14
N GLU A 201 14.19 7.36 32.06
CA GLU A 201 13.20 6.72 32.94
C GLU A 201 12.04 6.10 32.13
N LEU A 202 11.59 6.76 31.05
CA LEU A 202 10.57 6.21 30.15
C LEU A 202 11.08 5.00 29.35
N LEU A 203 12.38 4.94 29.03
CA LEU A 203 12.99 3.77 28.37
C LEU A 203 13.10 2.56 29.31
N ASP A 204 13.24 2.79 30.61
CA ASP A 204 13.38 1.76 31.63
C ASP A 204 12.02 1.16 32.11
N GLY A 205 10.86 1.70 31.66
CA GLY A 205 9.53 1.34 32.20
C GLY A 205 8.31 1.51 31.26
N THR A 206 7.09 1.30 31.79
CA THR A 206 5.79 1.21 31.08
C THR A 206 5.18 2.54 30.62
N GLY A 207 6.00 3.56 30.36
CA GLY A 207 5.52 4.90 30.00
C GLY A 207 4.94 5.01 28.59
N PHE A 208 5.46 4.20 27.66
CA PHE A 208 4.95 4.13 26.29
C PHE A 208 3.84 3.09 26.16
N ASN A 209 2.83 3.41 25.37
CA ASN A 209 1.73 2.51 25.01
C ASN A 209 1.58 2.45 23.49
N ALA A 210 0.98 1.37 23.01
CA ALA A 210 0.61 1.22 21.60
C ALA A 210 -0.90 1.41 21.43
N VAL A 211 -1.29 2.20 20.44
CA VAL A 211 -2.65 2.22 19.90
C VAL A 211 -2.63 1.63 18.50
N TYR A 212 -3.74 1.03 18.08
CA TYR A 212 -3.81 0.27 16.84
C TYR A 212 -4.85 0.88 15.91
N GLN A 213 -4.48 1.10 14.65
CA GLN A 213 -5.40 1.57 13.63
C GLN A 213 -5.65 0.47 12.59
N PRO A 214 -6.92 0.20 12.21
CA PRO A 214 -7.22 -0.87 11.27
C PRO A 214 -6.88 -0.48 9.82
N ILE A 215 -6.38 -1.48 9.07
CA ILE A 215 -6.20 -1.42 7.62
C ILE A 215 -7.20 -2.39 7.00
N ILE A 216 -8.06 -1.89 6.11
CA ILE A 216 -9.24 -2.61 5.62
C ILE A 216 -9.11 -2.91 4.13
N SER A 217 -9.49 -4.13 3.72
CA SER A 217 -9.59 -4.49 2.30
C SER A 217 -10.82 -3.86 1.66
N PHE A 218 -10.63 -3.17 0.53
CA PHE A 218 -11.74 -2.64 -0.26
C PHE A 218 -12.49 -3.72 -1.05
N GLN A 219 -11.92 -4.93 -1.18
CA GLN A 219 -12.52 -6.04 -1.90
C GLN A 219 -13.46 -6.87 -1.02
N SER A 220 -13.04 -7.14 0.23
CA SER A 220 -13.77 -8.02 1.14
C SER A 220 -14.40 -7.29 2.33
N GLY A 221 -14.05 -6.03 2.59
CA GLY A 221 -14.43 -5.33 3.82
C GLY A 221 -13.74 -5.87 5.08
N CYS A 222 -12.94 -6.94 4.98
CA CYS A 222 -12.26 -7.54 6.11
C CYS A 222 -11.01 -6.73 6.52
N VAL A 223 -10.66 -6.78 7.80
CA VAL A 223 -9.40 -6.24 8.32
C VAL A 223 -8.23 -7.04 7.77
N LEU A 224 -7.34 -6.40 7.02
CA LEU A 224 -6.03 -6.95 6.66
C LEU A 224 -5.13 -7.05 7.89
N GLY A 225 -5.10 -6.00 8.70
CA GLY A 225 -4.23 -5.91 9.85
C GLY A 225 -4.39 -4.60 10.59
N TRP A 226 -3.45 -4.35 11.50
CA TRP A 226 -3.40 -3.12 12.28
C TRP A 226 -2.01 -2.51 12.26
N GLU A 227 -1.97 -1.19 12.09
CA GLU A 227 -0.76 -0.41 12.33
C GLU A 227 -0.64 -0.09 13.81
N ALA A 228 0.52 -0.39 14.40
CA ALA A 228 0.82 -0.06 15.77
C ALA A 228 1.51 1.31 15.86
N LEU A 229 0.87 2.21 16.59
CA LEU A 229 1.29 3.60 16.75
C LEU A 229 1.70 3.87 18.20
N THR A 230 2.95 4.27 18.40
CA THR A 230 3.47 4.61 19.72
C THR A 230 2.83 5.88 20.27
N ARG A 231 2.46 5.86 21.57
CA ARG A 231 2.01 7.00 22.34
C ARG A 231 2.79 7.07 23.64
N GLY A 232 3.33 8.24 23.97
CA GLY A 232 3.90 8.47 25.29
C GLY A 232 2.84 8.85 26.32
N PRO A 233 3.26 9.11 27.57
CA PRO A 233 2.36 9.44 28.67
C PRO A 233 1.46 10.63 28.33
N ARG A 234 0.19 10.56 28.75
CA ARG A 234 -0.72 11.72 28.67
C ARG A 234 -0.15 12.86 29.52
N ASP A 235 -0.26 14.09 29.02
CA ASP A 235 0.20 15.32 29.68
C ASP A 235 1.73 15.44 29.92
N SER A 236 2.56 14.64 29.24
CA SER A 236 4.03 14.78 29.21
C SER A 236 4.54 15.51 27.96
N TYR A 237 5.76 16.07 28.03
CA TYR A 237 6.50 16.55 26.87
C TYR A 237 6.63 15.47 25.78
N PHE A 238 6.75 14.20 26.20
CA PHE A 238 6.88 13.03 25.33
C PHE A 238 5.53 12.42 24.92
N HIS A 239 4.41 13.16 24.99
CA HIS A 239 3.12 12.62 24.56
C HIS A 239 3.06 12.34 23.05
N ASN A 240 3.59 13.26 22.23
CA ASN A 240 3.54 13.18 20.76
C ASN A 240 4.69 12.31 20.21
N PRO A 241 4.42 11.30 19.37
CA PRO A 241 5.46 10.47 18.74
C PRO A 241 6.54 11.27 18.01
N ASP A 242 6.20 12.34 17.27
CA ASP A 242 7.20 13.14 16.53
C ASP A 242 8.26 13.72 17.49
N VAL A 243 7.82 14.16 18.67
CA VAL A 243 8.70 14.70 19.72
C VAL A 243 9.55 13.59 20.34
N ILE A 244 8.96 12.41 20.57
CA ILE A 244 9.65 11.24 21.11
C ILE A 244 10.80 10.82 20.19
N PHE A 245 10.54 10.61 18.89
CA PHE A 245 11.53 10.15 17.92
C PHE A 245 12.58 11.22 17.61
N SER A 246 12.18 12.49 17.44
CA SER A 246 13.13 13.59 17.22
C SER A 246 14.09 13.76 18.39
N PHE A 247 13.59 13.66 19.62
CA PHE A 247 14.43 13.75 20.82
C PHE A 247 15.37 12.55 20.94
N ALA A 248 14.89 11.34 20.66
CA ALA A 248 15.69 10.11 20.68
C ALA A 248 16.85 10.16 19.67
N GLU A 249 16.62 10.70 18.48
CA GLU A 249 17.67 10.92 17.47
C GLU A 249 18.70 11.95 17.96
N GLU A 250 18.24 13.09 18.52
CA GLU A 250 19.12 14.15 19.04
C GLU A 250 20.06 13.66 20.15
N VAL A 251 19.63 12.68 20.96
CA VAL A 251 20.39 12.14 22.08
C VAL A 251 21.02 10.76 21.81
N ASN A 252 20.98 10.29 20.55
CA ASN A 252 21.48 8.98 20.12
C ASN A 252 20.91 7.78 20.90
N LEU A 253 19.61 7.83 21.26
CA LEU A 253 18.87 6.75 21.93
C LEU A 253 17.74 6.19 21.05
N LEU A 254 17.87 6.32 19.72
CA LEU A 254 16.86 5.88 18.76
C LEU A 254 16.65 4.36 18.81
N TYR A 255 17.72 3.55 18.80
CA TYR A 255 17.60 2.09 18.86
C TYR A 255 16.94 1.57 20.15
N PRO A 256 17.34 2.01 21.37
CA PRO A 256 16.65 1.65 22.60
C PRO A 256 15.15 1.95 22.58
N LEU A 257 14.77 3.13 22.05
CA LEU A 257 13.37 3.53 21.91
C LEU A 257 12.62 2.58 20.96
N GLU A 258 13.16 2.29 19.79
CA GLU A 258 12.50 1.42 18.81
C GLU A 258 12.32 -0.01 19.32
N LYS A 259 13.34 -0.53 20.01
CA LYS A 259 13.26 -1.83 20.67
C LYS A 259 12.08 -1.87 21.63
N LEU A 260 11.94 -0.84 22.48
CA LEU A 260 10.84 -0.74 23.43
C LEU A 260 9.49 -0.59 22.72
N CYS A 261 9.38 0.29 21.72
CA CYS A 261 8.15 0.48 20.93
C CYS A 261 7.68 -0.86 20.33
N ARG A 262 8.59 -1.60 19.69
CA ARG A 262 8.30 -2.91 19.12
C ARG A 262 7.83 -3.92 20.17
N GLN A 263 8.47 -3.95 21.33
CA GLN A 263 8.08 -4.84 22.42
C GLN A 263 6.69 -4.49 22.97
N VAL A 264 6.41 -3.21 23.19
CA VAL A 264 5.10 -2.72 23.64
C VAL A 264 4.02 -3.04 22.60
N SER A 265 4.26 -2.77 21.32
CA SER A 265 3.32 -3.05 20.22
C SER A 265 3.02 -4.53 20.00
N ILE A 266 3.96 -5.43 20.28
CA ILE A 266 3.71 -6.87 20.18
C ILE A 266 2.97 -7.36 21.44
N ASN A 267 3.39 -6.92 22.62
CA ASN A 267 2.80 -7.37 23.89
C ASN A 267 1.37 -6.87 24.10
N GLN A 268 1.07 -5.65 23.67
CA GLN A 268 -0.26 -5.04 23.81
C GLN A 268 -1.20 -5.39 22.65
N LEU A 269 -0.76 -6.19 21.67
CA LEU A 269 -1.57 -6.48 20.48
C LEU A 269 -2.85 -7.24 20.84
N GLY A 270 -2.80 -8.18 21.77
CA GLY A 270 -3.88 -9.15 21.97
C GLY A 270 -3.97 -10.14 20.80
N ARG A 271 -5.12 -10.81 20.63
CA ARG A 271 -5.28 -11.87 19.60
C ARG A 271 -5.29 -11.30 18.18
N LEU A 272 -4.70 -12.05 17.26
CA LEU A 272 -4.68 -11.80 15.83
C LEU A 272 -5.26 -13.04 15.11
N GLY A 273 -6.03 -12.85 14.04
CA GLY A 273 -6.42 -13.94 13.15
C GLY A 273 -5.23 -14.49 12.37
N ALA A 274 -5.33 -15.72 11.87
CA ALA A 274 -4.21 -16.42 11.21
C ALA A 274 -3.60 -15.64 10.03
N ASP A 275 -4.43 -14.96 9.23
CA ASP A 275 -4.00 -14.21 8.03
C ASP A 275 -3.83 -12.70 8.28
N GLN A 276 -4.20 -12.24 9.47
CA GLN A 276 -4.13 -10.82 9.81
C GLN A 276 -2.68 -10.39 10.03
N LYS A 277 -2.45 -9.08 9.89
CA LYS A 277 -1.12 -8.49 9.94
C LYS A 277 -0.96 -7.45 11.05
N LEU A 278 0.26 -7.32 11.55
CA LEU A 278 0.71 -6.26 12.43
C LEU A 278 1.76 -5.44 11.67
N PHE A 279 1.47 -4.17 11.46
CA PHE A 279 2.40 -3.24 10.82
C PHE A 279 3.20 -2.50 11.91
N LEU A 280 4.52 -2.54 11.78
CA LEU A 280 5.48 -1.98 12.73
C LEU A 280 6.45 -1.06 12.00
N ASN A 281 6.50 0.19 12.46
CA ASN A 281 7.49 1.16 12.02
C ASN A 281 8.92 0.73 12.38
N ILE A 282 9.84 0.83 11.42
CA ILE A 282 11.28 0.62 11.60
C ILE A 282 12.06 1.76 10.95
N HIS A 283 12.98 2.33 11.72
CA HIS A 283 13.93 3.31 11.24
C HIS A 283 15.19 2.62 10.66
N PRO A 284 15.60 2.95 9.43
CA PRO A 284 16.75 2.33 8.76
C PRO A 284 18.06 2.39 9.56
N ARG A 285 18.30 3.49 10.30
CA ARG A 285 19.53 3.69 11.08
C ARG A 285 19.68 2.73 12.26
N SER A 286 18.58 2.30 12.86
CA SER A 286 18.60 1.35 13.98
C SER A 286 19.08 -0.04 13.57
N LEU A 287 19.05 -0.33 12.27
CA LEU A 287 19.52 -1.59 11.69
C LEU A 287 21.04 -1.66 11.58
N GLY A 288 21.73 -0.52 11.64
CA GLY A 288 23.19 -0.41 11.66
C GLY A 288 23.80 -0.28 13.06
N ASP A 289 22.98 -0.27 14.12
CA ASP A 289 23.46 -0.09 15.50
C ASP A 289 24.28 -1.32 15.96
N PRO A 290 25.47 -1.13 16.56
CA PRO A 290 26.28 -2.24 17.10
C PRO A 290 25.58 -3.09 18.16
N ASN A 291 24.59 -2.52 18.86
CA ASN A 291 23.80 -3.20 19.89
C ASN A 291 22.57 -3.92 19.31
N PHE A 292 22.42 -3.94 17.99
CA PHE A 292 21.36 -4.69 17.31
C PHE A 292 21.53 -6.20 17.52
N VAL A 293 20.60 -6.82 18.25
CA VAL A 293 20.62 -8.27 18.52
C VAL A 293 19.72 -8.99 17.52
N ARG A 294 20.34 -9.81 16.68
CA ARG A 294 19.65 -10.67 15.70
C ARG A 294 18.71 -11.65 16.39
N GLY A 295 17.45 -11.69 15.94
CA GLY A 295 16.45 -12.69 16.34
C GLY A 295 15.58 -12.34 17.55
N GLU A 296 15.72 -11.15 18.14
CA GLU A 296 14.88 -10.73 19.27
C GLU A 296 13.39 -10.61 18.90
N THR A 297 13.09 -10.01 17.75
CA THR A 297 11.70 -9.89 17.25
C THR A 297 11.04 -11.24 17.04
N ILE A 298 11.77 -12.23 16.52
CA ILE A 298 11.24 -13.60 16.31
C ILE A 298 10.82 -14.23 17.64
N LYS A 299 11.60 -14.03 18.71
CA LYS A 299 11.27 -14.58 20.03
C LYS A 299 9.97 -13.96 20.54
N LEU A 300 9.87 -12.63 20.49
CA LEU A 300 8.68 -11.88 20.91
C LEU A 300 7.41 -12.34 20.19
N ILE A 301 7.44 -12.47 18.86
CA ILE A 301 6.24 -12.89 18.11
C ILE A 301 5.87 -14.36 18.37
N LYS A 302 6.87 -15.24 18.56
CA LYS A 302 6.64 -16.65 18.89
C LYS A 302 5.99 -16.83 20.25
N GLU A 303 6.39 -16.04 21.24
CA GLU A 303 5.77 -16.02 22.58
C GLU A 303 4.28 -15.64 22.52
N MET A 304 3.88 -14.85 21.52
CA MET A 304 2.50 -14.46 21.26
C MET A 304 1.74 -15.40 20.29
N GLY A 305 2.37 -16.49 19.84
CA GLY A 305 1.79 -17.42 18.88
C GLY A 305 1.65 -16.89 17.46
N LEU A 306 2.42 -15.86 17.09
CA LEU A 306 2.42 -15.24 15.77
C LEU A 306 3.54 -15.83 14.89
N ASN A 307 3.28 -15.89 13.58
CA ASN A 307 4.29 -16.24 12.59
C ASN A 307 4.96 -14.97 12.02
N PRO A 308 6.19 -15.06 11.49
CA PRO A 308 6.85 -13.92 10.84
C PRO A 308 6.02 -13.26 9.73
N CYS A 309 5.24 -14.04 8.98
CA CYS A 309 4.36 -13.55 7.91
C CYS A 309 3.15 -12.72 8.42
N ASN A 310 2.89 -12.72 9.73
CA ASN A 310 1.93 -11.84 10.36
C ASN A 310 2.49 -10.45 10.64
N VAL A 311 3.80 -10.21 10.48
CA VAL A 311 4.42 -8.91 10.77
C VAL A 311 4.93 -8.26 9.49
N VAL A 312 4.57 -6.99 9.32
CA VAL A 312 4.99 -6.12 8.21
C VAL A 312 5.83 -5.00 8.79
N PHE A 313 7.05 -4.81 8.28
CA PHE A 313 7.89 -3.68 8.67
C PHE A 313 7.67 -2.50 7.73
N GLU A 314 7.30 -1.36 8.30
CA GLU A 314 7.11 -0.10 7.59
C GLU A 314 8.40 0.70 7.57
N ILE A 315 8.75 1.21 6.40
CA ILE A 315 10.01 1.91 6.15
C ILE A 315 9.69 3.22 5.43
N THR A 316 10.08 4.34 6.04
CA THR A 316 9.85 5.67 5.48
C THR A 316 10.87 6.01 4.38
N GLU A 317 10.39 6.59 3.26
CA GLU A 317 11.21 6.90 2.07
C GLU A 317 12.42 7.80 2.37
N ARG A 318 12.27 8.79 3.27
CA ARG A 318 13.25 9.86 3.49
C ARG A 318 14.57 9.41 4.11
N HIS A 319 14.58 8.26 4.77
CA HIS A 319 15.73 7.79 5.56
C HIS A 319 16.52 6.66 4.86
N CYS A 320 16.14 6.28 3.64
CA CYS A 320 16.76 5.18 2.89
C CYS A 320 18.07 5.56 2.16
N ILE A 321 18.44 6.85 2.09
CA ILE A 321 19.34 7.37 1.04
C ILE A 321 20.85 7.31 1.41
N ASP A 322 21.22 7.17 2.68
CA ASP A 322 22.63 7.33 3.10
C ASP A 322 23.51 6.08 2.86
N ASP A 323 22.99 4.85 2.99
CA ASP A 323 23.71 3.57 2.69
C ASP A 323 22.74 2.43 2.33
N PHE A 324 22.31 2.39 1.08
CA PHE A 324 21.40 1.37 0.55
C PHE A 324 21.96 -0.06 0.59
N ALA A 325 23.28 -0.23 0.52
CA ALA A 325 23.89 -1.57 0.44
C ALA A 325 23.85 -2.29 1.78
N CYS A 326 24.11 -1.57 2.88
CA CYS A 326 23.96 -2.11 4.23
C CYS A 326 22.48 -2.38 4.55
N PHE A 327 21.61 -1.44 4.20
CA PHE A 327 20.17 -1.53 4.42
C PHE A 327 19.53 -2.73 3.71
N ASN A 328 19.82 -2.95 2.43
CA ASN A 328 19.26 -4.07 1.66
C ASN A 328 19.67 -5.44 2.22
N LYS A 329 20.92 -5.60 2.70
CA LYS A 329 21.37 -6.85 3.34
C LYS A 329 20.57 -7.18 4.60
N THR A 330 20.24 -6.16 5.40
CA THR A 330 19.45 -6.35 6.62
C THR A 330 17.98 -6.59 6.29
N LEU A 331 17.45 -5.92 5.26
CA LEU A 331 16.09 -6.17 4.79
C LEU A 331 15.93 -7.59 4.25
N GLU A 332 16.90 -8.07 3.46
CA GLU A 332 16.96 -9.46 2.99
C GLU A 332 17.05 -10.45 4.16
N TYR A 333 17.77 -10.10 5.23
CA TYR A 333 17.81 -10.92 6.43
C TYR A 333 16.42 -11.08 7.07
N TYR A 334 15.65 -10.00 7.21
CA TYR A 334 14.28 -10.10 7.74
C TYR A 334 13.34 -10.85 6.78
N ARG A 335 13.46 -10.64 5.48
CA ARG A 335 12.71 -11.42 4.49
C ARG A 335 13.04 -12.91 4.53
N SER A 336 14.31 -13.26 4.75
CA SER A 336 14.74 -14.67 4.89
C SER A 336 14.08 -15.37 6.09
N GLN A 337 13.58 -14.59 7.05
CA GLN A 337 12.85 -15.06 8.22
C GLN A 337 11.33 -15.11 8.00
N GLY A 338 10.82 -14.62 6.87
CA GLY A 338 9.40 -14.61 6.53
C GLY A 338 8.65 -13.33 6.91
N PHE A 339 9.35 -12.27 7.33
CA PHE A 339 8.73 -10.94 7.54
C PHE A 339 8.39 -10.28 6.21
N LEU A 340 7.31 -9.51 6.21
CA LEU A 340 6.88 -8.69 5.07
C LEU A 340 7.36 -7.25 5.23
N VAL A 341 7.37 -6.49 4.13
CA VAL A 341 7.89 -5.11 4.10
C VAL A 341 6.90 -4.18 3.42
N ALA A 342 6.71 -3.01 4.00
CA ALA A 342 5.95 -1.90 3.44
C ALA A 342 6.84 -0.66 3.27
N VAL A 343 6.64 0.07 2.17
CA VAL A 343 7.17 1.44 2.01
C VAL A 343 6.11 2.43 2.43
N ASP A 344 6.49 3.37 3.31
CA ASP A 344 5.62 4.37 3.89
C ASP A 344 5.85 5.78 3.30
N ASP A 345 4.84 6.65 3.43
CA ASP A 345 4.82 8.04 2.92
C ASP A 345 5.00 8.20 1.38
N ALA A 346 4.62 7.19 0.60
CA ALA A 346 4.85 7.18 -0.84
C ALA A 346 4.10 8.32 -1.55
N GLY A 347 4.84 9.10 -2.34
CA GLY A 347 4.32 10.22 -3.15
C GLY A 347 4.47 11.62 -2.54
N SER A 348 5.01 11.73 -1.32
CA SER A 348 5.38 13.01 -0.70
C SER A 348 6.80 13.49 -1.06
N GLY A 349 7.63 12.62 -1.66
CA GLY A 349 9.04 12.85 -1.99
C GLY A 349 9.41 12.70 -3.48
N PHE A 350 10.61 13.19 -3.86
CA PHE A 350 11.10 13.21 -5.25
C PHE A 350 11.73 11.86 -5.72
N SER A 351 11.95 10.88 -4.83
CA SER A 351 12.71 9.65 -5.13
C SER A 351 11.92 8.34 -4.94
N CYS A 352 10.60 8.44 -4.74
CA CYS A 352 9.71 7.34 -4.32
C CYS A 352 9.81 6.08 -5.18
N LEU A 353 9.74 6.22 -6.51
CA LEU A 353 9.76 5.07 -7.43
C LEU A 353 11.09 4.33 -7.42
N GLN A 354 12.21 5.04 -7.23
CA GLN A 354 13.52 4.41 -7.13
C GLN A 354 13.62 3.59 -5.85
N SER A 355 13.23 4.17 -4.71
CA SER A 355 13.20 3.48 -3.43
C SER A 355 12.30 2.23 -3.48
N ILE A 356 11.11 2.32 -4.06
CA ILE A 356 10.21 1.16 -4.22
C ILE A 356 10.86 0.08 -5.09
N ALA A 357 11.51 0.45 -6.19
CA ALA A 357 12.14 -0.50 -7.10
C ALA A 357 13.32 -1.25 -6.45
N GLU A 358 14.08 -0.59 -5.59
CA GLU A 358 15.20 -1.19 -4.85
C GLU A 358 14.72 -2.02 -3.66
N ILE A 359 13.76 -1.50 -2.89
CA ILE A 359 13.21 -2.16 -1.70
C ILE A 359 12.38 -3.39 -2.09
N ARG A 360 11.65 -3.36 -3.20
CA ARG A 360 10.69 -4.42 -3.64
C ARG A 360 9.68 -4.80 -2.54
N PRO A 361 8.87 -3.86 -2.04
CA PRO A 361 8.00 -4.10 -0.91
C PRO A 361 6.78 -4.97 -1.25
N ASP A 362 6.19 -5.58 -0.23
CA ASP A 362 4.91 -6.28 -0.31
C ASP A 362 3.73 -5.29 -0.32
N PHE A 363 3.90 -4.14 0.37
CA PHE A 363 2.91 -3.06 0.44
C PHE A 363 3.52 -1.68 0.14
N ILE A 364 2.76 -0.82 -0.52
CA ILE A 364 3.07 0.61 -0.67
C ILE A 364 1.95 1.39 0.01
N LYS A 365 2.29 2.14 1.05
CA LYS A 365 1.37 3.06 1.73
C LYS A 365 1.46 4.43 1.06
N ILE A 366 0.36 4.87 0.47
CA ILE A 366 0.25 6.13 -0.25
C ILE A 366 -0.14 7.21 0.75
N ASP A 367 0.71 8.23 0.83
CA ASP A 367 0.58 9.32 1.79
C ASP A 367 -0.77 10.07 1.64
N MET A 368 -1.25 10.56 2.78
CA MET A 368 -2.47 11.33 2.90
C MET A 368 -2.49 12.55 1.97
N SER A 369 -1.34 13.17 1.64
CA SER A 369 -1.30 14.30 0.71
C SER A 369 -1.78 13.95 -0.70
N LEU A 370 -1.63 12.70 -1.15
CA LEU A 370 -2.16 12.21 -2.43
C LEU A 370 -3.60 11.71 -2.33
N VAL A 371 -4.02 11.23 -1.15
CA VAL A 371 -5.37 10.70 -0.92
C VAL A 371 -6.40 11.80 -0.66
N ARG A 372 -6.06 12.82 0.14
CA ARG A 372 -7.02 13.85 0.54
C ARG A 372 -7.54 14.66 -0.63
N GLY A 373 -8.86 14.77 -0.76
CA GLY A 373 -9.53 15.49 -1.85
C GLY A 373 -9.31 14.86 -3.24
N ILE A 374 -8.97 13.57 -3.32
CA ILE A 374 -8.68 12.90 -4.60
C ILE A 374 -9.90 12.88 -5.56
N HIS A 375 -11.12 12.79 -5.02
CA HIS A 375 -12.36 12.83 -5.81
C HIS A 375 -12.47 14.09 -6.69
N ALA A 376 -12.02 15.25 -6.20
CA ALA A 376 -12.06 16.52 -6.92
C ALA A 376 -10.81 16.81 -7.76
N ASN A 377 -9.69 16.10 -7.54
CA ASN A 377 -8.41 16.42 -8.14
C ASN A 377 -7.96 15.39 -9.18
N ARG A 378 -8.10 15.74 -10.47
CA ARG A 378 -7.70 14.89 -11.60
C ARG A 378 -6.21 14.50 -11.60
N VAL A 379 -5.32 15.38 -11.09
CA VAL A 379 -3.87 15.13 -11.07
C VAL A 379 -3.54 14.08 -10.02
N LYS A 380 -4.12 14.20 -8.82
CA LYS A 380 -3.99 13.18 -7.77
C LYS A 380 -4.52 11.82 -8.24
N ARG A 381 -5.65 11.81 -8.95
CA ARG A 381 -6.20 10.58 -9.56
C ARG A 381 -5.21 9.92 -10.52
N ALA A 382 -4.71 10.67 -11.50
CA ALA A 382 -3.77 10.14 -12.49
C ALA A 382 -2.45 9.64 -11.85
N LEU A 383 -1.94 10.34 -10.84
CA LEU A 383 -0.75 9.90 -10.09
C LEU A 383 -1.00 8.59 -9.35
N LEU A 384 -2.10 8.49 -8.61
CA LEU A 384 -2.42 7.26 -7.88
C LEU A 384 -2.76 6.09 -8.82
N GLU A 385 -3.42 6.31 -9.95
CA GLU A 385 -3.58 5.30 -11.02
C GLU A 385 -2.24 4.76 -11.52
N THR A 386 -1.25 5.65 -11.64
CA THR A 386 0.11 5.27 -12.03
C THR A 386 0.75 4.39 -10.95
N PHE A 387 0.60 4.74 -9.67
CA PHE A 387 1.05 3.90 -8.55
C PHE A 387 0.34 2.55 -8.54
N THR A 388 -0.98 2.50 -8.70
CA THR A 388 -1.76 1.24 -8.73
C THR A 388 -1.27 0.33 -9.85
N THR A 389 -1.14 0.88 -11.06
CA THR A 389 -0.63 0.13 -12.22
C THR A 389 0.80 -0.37 -11.99
N PHE A 390 1.65 0.45 -11.37
CA PHE A 390 3.03 0.07 -11.06
C PHE A 390 3.08 -1.05 -10.01
N ALA A 391 2.34 -0.90 -8.92
CA ALA A 391 2.24 -1.88 -7.84
C ALA A 391 1.78 -3.25 -8.38
N GLU A 392 0.74 -3.28 -9.22
CA GLU A 392 0.26 -4.51 -9.87
C GLU A 392 1.34 -5.20 -10.69
N LYS A 393 2.13 -4.44 -11.46
CA LYS A 393 3.22 -5.00 -12.29
C LYS A 393 4.34 -5.64 -11.48
N ILE A 394 4.58 -5.14 -10.26
CA ILE A 394 5.60 -5.70 -9.35
C ILE A 394 5.02 -6.66 -8.31
N SER A 395 3.73 -7.01 -8.41
CA SER A 395 3.01 -7.86 -7.46
C SER A 395 2.99 -7.31 -6.01
N CYS A 396 2.87 -5.98 -5.90
CA CYS A 396 2.76 -5.25 -4.64
C CYS A 396 1.32 -4.75 -4.43
N SER A 397 0.90 -4.61 -3.17
CA SER A 397 -0.43 -4.07 -2.81
C SER A 397 -0.36 -2.62 -2.37
N ILE A 398 -1.42 -1.85 -2.65
CA ILE A 398 -1.51 -0.45 -2.21
C ILE A 398 -2.40 -0.30 -0.99
N ILE A 399 -1.93 0.49 -0.03
CA ILE A 399 -2.68 0.97 1.13
C ILE A 399 -2.83 2.49 0.99
N ALA A 400 -4.05 3.01 0.87
CA ALA A 400 -4.29 4.46 0.85
C ALA A 400 -4.53 5.00 2.26
N GLU A 401 -3.77 6.01 2.67
CA GLU A 401 -3.84 6.57 4.02
C GLU A 401 -4.66 7.86 4.13
N GLY A 402 -5.10 8.15 5.35
CA GLY A 402 -5.75 9.42 5.67
C GLY A 402 -7.14 9.58 5.02
N ILE A 403 -7.87 8.49 4.84
CA ILE A 403 -9.24 8.52 4.32
C ILE A 403 -10.18 9.06 5.41
N GLU A 404 -10.77 10.23 5.17
CA GLU A 404 -11.76 10.80 6.10
C GLU A 404 -13.11 11.08 5.44
N ASP A 405 -13.19 11.09 4.11
CA ASP A 405 -14.43 11.33 3.36
C ASP A 405 -14.88 10.08 2.58
N GLU A 406 -16.20 9.89 2.48
CA GLU A 406 -16.80 8.81 1.68
C GLU A 406 -16.52 8.97 0.19
N GLU A 407 -16.43 10.21 -0.31
CA GLU A 407 -16.09 10.46 -1.72
C GLU A 407 -14.65 10.04 -2.04
N GLU A 408 -13.73 10.23 -1.09
CA GLU A 408 -12.35 9.72 -1.18
C GLU A 408 -12.37 8.19 -1.25
N LEU A 409 -13.04 7.53 -0.29
CA LEU A 409 -13.17 6.07 -0.24
C LEU A 409 -13.74 5.49 -1.55
N ASN A 410 -14.83 6.06 -2.06
CA ASN A 410 -15.47 5.60 -3.29
C ASN A 410 -14.55 5.75 -4.50
N THR A 411 -13.84 6.88 -4.58
CA THR A 411 -12.89 7.15 -5.66
C THR A 411 -11.72 6.16 -5.62
N LEU A 412 -11.11 5.95 -4.46
CA LEU A 412 -10.00 5.01 -4.27
C LEU A 412 -10.41 3.57 -4.62
N ALA A 413 -11.59 3.14 -4.16
CA ALA A 413 -12.13 1.82 -4.47
C ALA A 413 -12.37 1.64 -5.99
N LYS A 414 -12.91 2.66 -6.68
CA LYS A 414 -13.10 2.66 -8.14
C LYS A 414 -11.79 2.60 -8.92
N MET A 415 -10.72 3.18 -8.37
CA MET A 415 -9.37 3.19 -8.96
C MET A 415 -8.61 1.88 -8.75
N GLY A 416 -9.20 0.90 -8.06
CA GLY A 416 -8.58 -0.42 -7.83
C GLY A 416 -7.56 -0.43 -6.68
N VAL A 417 -7.61 0.54 -5.77
CA VAL A 417 -6.80 0.49 -4.54
C VAL A 417 -7.20 -0.75 -3.71
N HIS A 418 -6.20 -1.45 -3.16
CA HIS A 418 -6.41 -2.75 -2.53
C HIS A 418 -6.92 -2.61 -1.08
N TYR A 419 -6.29 -1.70 -0.34
CA TYR A 419 -6.54 -1.49 1.09
C TYR A 419 -6.60 0.00 1.42
N GLY A 420 -7.24 0.33 2.55
CA GLY A 420 -7.28 1.70 3.04
C GLY A 420 -7.22 1.81 4.56
N GLN A 421 -6.75 2.97 5.00
CA GLN A 421 -6.65 3.37 6.39
C GLN A 421 -7.05 4.84 6.54
N GLY A 422 -7.73 5.18 7.63
CA GLY A 422 -8.15 6.55 7.90
C GLY A 422 -9.26 6.62 8.95
N PHE A 423 -9.57 7.82 9.43
CA PHE A 423 -10.54 8.00 10.52
C PHE A 423 -11.97 7.62 10.13
N LEU A 424 -12.31 7.64 8.85
CA LEU A 424 -13.58 7.11 8.34
C LEU A 424 -13.69 5.60 8.55
N LEU A 425 -12.56 4.90 8.45
CA LEU A 425 -12.46 3.43 8.52
C LEU A 425 -12.25 2.91 9.94
N GLY A 426 -11.54 3.70 10.76
CA GLY A 426 -11.31 3.44 12.17
C GLY A 426 -10.24 4.35 12.74
N LYS A 427 -10.44 4.81 13.97
CA LYS A 427 -9.44 5.64 14.67
C LYS A 427 -8.42 4.76 15.41
N PRO A 428 -7.20 5.25 15.64
CA PRO A 428 -6.24 4.56 16.50
C PRO A 428 -6.80 4.39 17.91
N ALA A 429 -6.88 3.15 18.40
CA ALA A 429 -7.46 2.84 19.71
C ALA A 429 -6.71 1.71 20.43
N TYR A 430 -6.86 1.66 21.75
CA TYR A 430 -6.44 0.55 22.59
C TYR A 430 -7.52 0.27 23.66
N PRO A 431 -8.00 -0.98 23.81
CA PRO A 431 -7.69 -2.15 22.98
C PRO A 431 -8.14 -1.97 21.52
N LYS A 432 -7.69 -2.84 20.62
CA LYS A 432 -8.10 -2.83 19.21
C LYS A 432 -9.63 -2.80 19.09
N GLU A 433 -10.16 -1.80 18.41
CA GLU A 433 -11.60 -1.71 18.14
C GLU A 433 -11.99 -2.57 16.91
N HIS A 434 -13.20 -3.12 16.96
CA HIS A 434 -13.82 -3.76 15.80
C HIS A 434 -14.31 -2.69 14.81
N ILE A 435 -14.22 -2.99 13.51
CA ILE A 435 -14.82 -2.12 12.49
C ILE A 435 -16.33 -2.04 12.75
N SER A 436 -16.90 -0.84 12.70
CA SER A 436 -18.35 -0.66 12.78
C SER A 436 -19.08 -1.33 11.62
N ASP A 437 -20.24 -1.94 11.88
CA ASP A 437 -21.06 -2.61 10.86
C ASP A 437 -21.41 -1.70 9.68
N ASP A 438 -21.58 -0.38 9.92
CA ASP A 438 -21.85 0.61 8.88
C ASP A 438 -20.71 0.74 7.86
N VAL A 439 -19.47 0.79 8.34
CA VAL A 439 -18.26 0.87 7.48
C VAL A 439 -18.10 -0.43 6.71
N PHE A 440 -18.29 -1.58 7.36
CA PHE A 440 -18.25 -2.89 6.70
C PHE A 440 -19.30 -2.99 5.58
N ALA A 441 -20.56 -2.66 5.87
CA ALA A 441 -21.65 -2.68 4.90
C ALA A 441 -21.39 -1.74 3.71
N LYS A 442 -20.83 -0.54 3.95
CA LYS A 442 -20.45 0.41 2.90
C LYS A 442 -19.37 -0.16 1.98
N ILE A 443 -18.33 -0.79 2.53
CA ILE A 443 -17.26 -1.38 1.72
C ILE A 443 -17.78 -2.57 0.93
N ILE A 444 -18.62 -3.43 1.51
CA ILE A 444 -19.27 -4.53 0.78
C ILE A 444 -20.19 -4.00 -0.34
N HIS A 445 -20.90 -2.91 -0.11
CA HIS A 445 -21.72 -2.25 -1.14
C HIS A 445 -20.86 -1.66 -2.27
N LEU A 446 -19.73 -1.04 -1.94
CA LEU A 446 -18.77 -0.55 -2.93
C LEU A 446 -18.11 -1.71 -3.70
N ALA A 447 -17.71 -2.78 -3.01
CA ALA A 447 -17.15 -3.98 -3.60
C ALA A 447 -18.15 -4.66 -4.55
N SER A 448 -19.43 -4.74 -4.16
CA SER A 448 -20.49 -5.32 -5.00
C SER A 448 -20.86 -4.46 -6.21
N ASN A 449 -20.81 -3.13 -6.12
CA ASN A 449 -20.95 -2.25 -7.28
C ASN A 449 -19.71 -2.26 -8.19
N ASN A 450 -18.51 -2.44 -7.62
CA ASN A 450 -17.26 -2.63 -8.36
C ASN A 450 -17.07 -4.08 -8.87
N ARG A 451 -17.94 -5.04 -8.51
CA ARG A 451 -17.93 -6.40 -9.10
C ARG A 451 -18.15 -6.38 -10.61
N ASN A 452 -18.72 -5.31 -11.17
CA ASN A 452 -18.80 -5.15 -12.63
C ASN A 452 -17.46 -4.80 -13.31
N ARG A 453 -16.41 -4.45 -12.56
CA ARG A 453 -15.02 -4.30 -13.07
C ARG A 453 -14.04 -5.34 -12.55
N PHE A 454 -14.34 -6.02 -11.43
CA PHE A 454 -13.48 -7.01 -10.79
C PHE A 454 -14.03 -8.45 -10.82
N TRP A 455 -14.70 -8.86 -11.90
CA TRP A 455 -14.73 -10.28 -12.23
C TRP A 455 -13.34 -10.72 -12.68
N LYS A 456 -12.45 -11.02 -11.72
CA LYS A 456 -11.48 -12.09 -11.94
C LYS A 456 -12.24 -13.39 -11.69
N PRO A 457 -12.49 -14.23 -12.70
CA PRO A 457 -12.89 -15.60 -12.42
C PRO A 457 -11.73 -16.21 -11.62
N ALA A 458 -12.01 -16.63 -10.40
CA ALA A 458 -11.09 -17.49 -9.67
C ALA A 458 -11.08 -18.82 -10.43
N PHE A 459 -10.09 -19.02 -11.30
CA PHE A 459 -9.97 -20.25 -12.05
C PHE A 459 -9.45 -21.35 -11.13
N PRO A 460 -10.24 -22.39 -10.84
CA PRO A 460 -9.81 -23.46 -9.95
C PRO A 460 -8.74 -24.31 -10.65
N VAL A 461 -7.74 -24.76 -9.90
CA VAL A 461 -6.67 -25.63 -10.39
C VAL A 461 -7.22 -26.97 -10.90
N GLY A 462 -8.37 -27.42 -10.37
CA GLY A 462 -9.12 -28.56 -10.87
C GLY A 462 -9.45 -28.51 -12.37
N SER A 463 -9.53 -27.31 -12.96
CA SER A 463 -9.81 -27.14 -14.40
C SER A 463 -8.63 -27.51 -15.31
N ILE A 464 -7.42 -27.62 -14.76
CA ILE A 464 -6.19 -27.93 -15.49
C ILE A 464 -5.51 -29.21 -15.01
N THR A 465 -6.17 -30.02 -14.19
CA THR A 465 -5.63 -31.29 -13.70
C THR A 465 -5.45 -32.31 -14.80
N GLU A 466 -4.29 -32.97 -14.80
CA GLU A 466 -3.97 -34.13 -15.62
C GLU A 466 -4.10 -35.41 -14.79
N ASN A 467 -4.37 -36.53 -15.45
CA ASN A 467 -4.48 -37.82 -14.77
C ASN A 467 -3.11 -38.22 -14.19
N ALA A 468 -3.07 -38.51 -12.90
CA ALA A 468 -1.87 -38.99 -12.24
C ALA A 468 -1.71 -40.51 -12.40
N VAL A 469 -0.49 -40.97 -12.69
CA VAL A 469 -0.15 -42.40 -12.55
C VAL A 469 0.08 -42.68 -11.08
N CYS A 470 -0.69 -43.62 -10.54
CA CYS A 470 -0.71 -43.97 -9.12
C CYS A 470 -0.11 -45.35 -8.89
N VAL A 471 0.68 -45.49 -7.83
CA VAL A 471 1.22 -46.78 -7.35
C VAL A 471 0.99 -46.93 -5.85
N GLU A 472 0.93 -48.17 -5.36
CA GLU A 472 0.79 -48.44 -3.93
C GLU A 472 2.13 -48.24 -3.19
N LYS A 473 2.08 -47.94 -1.90
CA LYS A 473 3.29 -47.72 -1.06
C LYS A 473 4.27 -48.90 -1.02
N ASN A 474 3.77 -50.11 -1.31
CA ASN A 474 4.54 -51.36 -1.29
C ASN A 474 5.06 -51.77 -2.68
N THR A 475 4.67 -51.07 -3.75
CA THR A 475 5.19 -51.31 -5.11
C THR A 475 6.71 -51.20 -5.10
N LEU A 476 7.41 -52.10 -5.79
CA LEU A 476 8.86 -52.13 -5.75
C LEU A 476 9.48 -51.03 -6.61
N VAL A 477 10.63 -50.50 -6.19
CA VAL A 477 11.37 -49.44 -6.94
C VAL A 477 11.63 -49.83 -8.40
N ARG A 478 11.95 -51.11 -8.67
CA ARG A 478 12.12 -51.63 -10.04
C ARG A 478 10.85 -51.51 -10.90
N GLU A 479 9.68 -51.72 -10.32
CA GLU A 479 8.39 -51.70 -11.04
C GLU A 479 8.02 -50.24 -11.38
N VAL A 480 8.27 -49.32 -10.45
CA VAL A 480 8.11 -47.88 -10.70
C VAL A 480 9.11 -47.39 -11.75
N LYS A 481 10.35 -47.92 -11.76
CA LYS A 481 11.33 -47.63 -12.81
C LYS A 481 10.82 -48.11 -14.18
N GLU A 482 10.27 -49.33 -14.27
CA GLU A 482 9.68 -49.86 -15.50
C GLU A 482 8.49 -49.00 -15.98
N ILE A 483 7.62 -48.53 -15.08
CA ILE A 483 6.52 -47.62 -15.42
C ILE A 483 7.05 -46.32 -16.06
N LEU A 484 8.10 -45.73 -15.48
CA LEU A 484 8.71 -44.50 -15.99
C LEU A 484 9.56 -44.73 -17.26
N ASP A 485 10.20 -45.89 -17.41
CA ASP A 485 10.95 -46.23 -18.63
C ASP A 485 10.00 -46.47 -19.82
N ASN A 486 8.79 -46.99 -19.58
CA ASN A 486 7.82 -47.30 -20.63
C ASN A 486 7.11 -46.07 -21.22
N ASP A 487 7.09 -44.95 -20.51
CA ASP A 487 6.51 -43.69 -20.97
C ASP A 487 7.50 -42.55 -20.75
N GLU A 488 8.16 -42.09 -21.81
CA GLU A 488 9.12 -40.99 -21.76
C GLU A 488 8.51 -39.65 -21.33
N LEU A 489 7.19 -39.46 -21.53
CA LEU A 489 6.49 -38.22 -21.17
C LEU A 489 6.11 -38.19 -19.68
N LEU A 490 6.13 -39.34 -19.01
CA LEU A 490 5.80 -39.44 -17.60
C LEU A 490 6.95 -38.90 -16.73
N ALA A 491 6.74 -37.73 -16.13
CA ALA A 491 7.75 -37.07 -15.31
C ALA A 491 7.80 -37.60 -13.86
N GLY A 492 6.75 -38.24 -13.37
CA GLY A 492 6.71 -38.86 -12.04
C GLY A 492 5.44 -39.67 -11.78
N VAL A 493 5.42 -40.37 -10.64
CA VAL A 493 4.26 -41.13 -10.16
C VAL A 493 3.85 -40.66 -8.76
N VAL A 494 2.56 -40.72 -8.47
CA VAL A 494 2.01 -40.47 -7.13
C VAL A 494 1.92 -41.79 -6.39
N VAL A 495 2.41 -41.81 -5.15
CA VAL A 495 2.24 -42.94 -4.24
C VAL A 495 0.99 -42.66 -3.42
N ALA A 496 -0.02 -43.53 -3.52
CA ALA A 496 -1.26 -43.39 -2.78
C ALA A 496 -1.65 -44.70 -2.07
N ASP A 497 -2.49 -44.58 -1.04
CA ASP A 497 -3.07 -45.72 -0.32
C ASP A 497 -4.57 -45.45 -0.15
N GLU A 498 -5.40 -46.39 -0.58
CA GLU A 498 -6.87 -46.25 -0.59
C GLU A 498 -7.41 -44.95 -1.26
N GLY A 499 -6.63 -44.34 -2.17
CA GLY A 499 -6.99 -43.11 -2.87
C GLY A 499 -6.47 -41.82 -2.24
N GLU A 500 -5.85 -41.88 -1.05
CA GLU A 500 -5.19 -40.72 -0.43
C GLU A 500 -3.71 -40.63 -0.87
N PRO A 501 -3.23 -39.47 -1.35
CA PRO A 501 -1.85 -39.31 -1.78
C PRO A 501 -0.89 -39.29 -0.57
N LEU A 502 0.02 -40.26 -0.52
CA LEU A 502 1.05 -40.39 0.54
C LEU A 502 2.39 -39.76 0.15
N GLY A 503 2.69 -39.66 -1.14
CA GLY A 503 3.97 -39.13 -1.60
C GLY A 503 4.09 -39.00 -3.11
N LEU A 504 5.20 -38.44 -3.56
CA LEU A 504 5.52 -38.23 -4.97
C LEU A 504 6.89 -38.78 -5.30
N VAL A 505 7.03 -39.45 -6.46
CA VAL A 505 8.32 -39.90 -6.99
C VAL A 505 8.52 -39.31 -8.37
N MET A 506 9.37 -38.31 -8.47
CA MET A 506 9.79 -37.75 -9.75
C MET A 506 10.91 -38.59 -10.37
N ARG A 507 10.91 -38.71 -11.71
CA ARG A 507 11.90 -39.47 -12.47
C ARG A 507 13.33 -39.12 -12.05
N HIS A 508 13.66 -37.83 -11.99
CA HIS A 508 15.00 -37.38 -11.63
C HIS A 508 15.43 -37.80 -10.21
N LEU A 509 14.51 -37.86 -9.25
CA LEU A 509 14.79 -38.34 -7.89
C LEU A 509 15.06 -39.85 -7.87
N LEU A 510 14.25 -40.63 -8.60
CA LEU A 510 14.42 -42.07 -8.73
C LEU A 510 15.83 -42.42 -9.27
N TYR A 511 16.23 -41.84 -10.40
CA TYR A 511 17.57 -42.10 -10.96
C TYR A 511 18.69 -41.52 -10.10
N ARG A 512 18.46 -40.43 -9.36
CA ARG A 512 19.43 -39.92 -8.40
C ARG A 512 19.70 -40.93 -7.29
N HIS A 513 18.67 -41.57 -6.74
CA HIS A 513 18.84 -42.63 -5.74
C HIS A 513 19.56 -43.85 -6.33
N LEU A 514 19.15 -44.31 -7.51
CA LEU A 514 19.72 -45.49 -8.16
C LEU A 514 21.13 -45.25 -8.72
N GLY A 515 21.48 -44.03 -9.09
CA GLY A 515 22.76 -43.64 -9.67
C GLY A 515 23.90 -43.49 -8.67
N THR A 516 23.63 -43.62 -7.36
CA THR A 516 24.69 -43.66 -6.34
C THR A 516 25.46 -44.98 -6.39
N GLN A 517 26.71 -44.99 -5.90
CA GLN A 517 27.60 -46.17 -5.91
C GLN A 517 26.96 -47.46 -5.34
N TYR A 518 26.01 -47.32 -4.41
CA TYR A 518 25.28 -48.42 -3.77
C TYR A 518 23.76 -48.34 -3.98
N GLY A 519 23.28 -47.46 -4.85
CA GLY A 519 21.84 -47.15 -5.02
C GLY A 519 21.02 -48.35 -5.46
N VAL A 520 21.47 -49.07 -6.50
CA VAL A 520 20.78 -50.26 -7.01
C VAL A 520 20.71 -51.37 -5.95
N PRO A 521 21.81 -51.80 -5.28
CA PRO A 521 21.73 -52.77 -4.20
C PRO A 521 20.83 -52.36 -3.02
N LEU A 522 20.79 -51.07 -2.68
CA LEU A 522 20.05 -50.57 -1.52
C LEU A 522 18.54 -50.47 -1.77
N TYR A 523 18.14 -49.98 -2.96
CA TYR A 523 16.75 -49.56 -3.20
C TYR A 523 16.01 -50.40 -4.24
N TYR A 524 16.68 -51.03 -5.21
CA TYR A 524 16.02 -51.57 -6.41
C TYR A 524 14.93 -52.62 -6.13
N LYS A 525 15.10 -53.43 -5.07
CA LYS A 525 14.13 -54.45 -4.62
C LYS A 525 13.37 -54.05 -3.35
N ARG A 526 13.41 -52.78 -2.97
CA ARG A 526 12.70 -52.25 -1.80
C ARG A 526 11.39 -51.58 -2.23
N PRO A 527 10.45 -51.37 -1.28
CA PRO A 527 9.25 -50.58 -1.52
C PRO A 527 9.56 -49.14 -1.95
N ILE A 528 8.72 -48.58 -2.81
CA ILE A 528 8.85 -47.22 -3.31
C ILE A 528 8.74 -46.16 -2.21
N SER A 529 7.99 -46.47 -1.15
CA SER A 529 7.86 -45.64 0.05
C SER A 529 9.19 -45.28 0.73
N MET A 530 10.26 -46.02 0.45
CA MET A 530 11.60 -45.77 1.00
C MET A 530 12.35 -44.60 0.33
N ILE A 531 11.91 -44.18 -0.86
CA ILE A 531 12.58 -43.15 -1.68
C ILE A 531 11.62 -42.06 -2.19
N MET A 532 10.34 -42.11 -1.82
CA MET A 532 9.36 -41.09 -2.20
C MET A 532 9.57 -39.78 -1.43
N ASP A 533 9.19 -38.66 -2.04
CA ASP A 533 9.00 -37.42 -1.30
C ASP A 533 7.71 -37.54 -0.47
N VAL A 534 7.86 -37.49 0.85
CA VAL A 534 6.77 -37.54 1.83
C VAL A 534 6.12 -36.18 2.08
N SER A 535 6.63 -35.13 1.44
CA SER A 535 6.18 -33.74 1.58
C SER A 535 5.95 -33.05 0.23
N PRO A 536 5.21 -33.67 -0.71
CA PRO A 536 4.86 -33.00 -1.97
C PRO A 536 3.86 -31.87 -1.69
N LEU A 537 3.78 -30.89 -2.59
CA LEU A 537 2.67 -29.93 -2.49
C LEU A 537 1.38 -30.60 -2.94
N VAL A 538 0.42 -30.62 -2.03
CA VAL A 538 -0.95 -31.06 -2.26
C VAL A 538 -1.86 -29.84 -2.15
N VAL A 539 -2.79 -29.70 -3.10
CA VAL A 539 -3.77 -28.61 -3.13
C VAL A 539 -5.16 -29.17 -3.44
N GLU A 540 -6.20 -28.58 -2.85
CA GLU A 540 -7.58 -28.93 -3.19
C GLU A 540 -7.97 -28.38 -4.58
N GLU A 541 -8.90 -29.05 -5.25
CA GLU A 541 -9.30 -28.74 -6.63
C GLU A 541 -9.88 -27.33 -6.81
N ASP A 542 -10.45 -26.77 -5.74
CA ASP A 542 -11.04 -25.43 -5.70
C ASP A 542 -10.00 -24.31 -5.49
N ALA A 543 -8.75 -24.67 -5.17
CA ALA A 543 -7.66 -23.71 -5.03
C ALA A 543 -7.43 -22.96 -6.36
N THR A 544 -7.28 -21.63 -6.28
CA THR A 544 -7.12 -20.80 -7.48
C THR A 544 -5.76 -21.01 -8.15
N ILE A 545 -5.71 -20.99 -9.48
CA ILE A 545 -4.46 -21.09 -10.25
C ILE A 545 -3.43 -20.05 -9.77
N GLU A 546 -3.83 -18.83 -9.42
CA GLU A 546 -2.93 -17.79 -8.91
C GLU A 546 -2.28 -18.17 -7.59
N LEU A 547 -3.07 -18.62 -6.61
CA LEU A 547 -2.56 -19.08 -5.32
C LEU A 547 -1.62 -20.27 -5.51
N VAL A 548 -2.02 -21.27 -6.29
CA VAL A 548 -1.19 -22.45 -6.55
C VAL A 548 0.10 -22.07 -7.30
N SER A 549 0.06 -21.06 -8.18
CA SER A 549 1.25 -20.50 -8.85
C SER A 549 2.25 -19.95 -7.84
N GLN A 550 1.76 -19.11 -6.92
CA GLN A 550 2.60 -18.47 -5.91
C GLN A 550 3.23 -19.50 -4.98
N VAL A 551 2.43 -20.46 -4.49
CA VAL A 551 2.92 -21.52 -3.60
C VAL A 551 3.89 -22.44 -4.34
N ALA A 552 3.68 -22.72 -5.64
CA ALA A 552 4.62 -23.49 -6.45
C ALA A 552 5.96 -22.77 -6.68
N MET A 553 5.94 -21.45 -6.90
CA MET A 553 7.15 -20.64 -7.13
C MET A 553 7.99 -20.42 -5.86
N ASN A 554 7.36 -20.46 -4.68
CA ASN A 554 8.04 -20.29 -3.39
C ASN A 554 8.66 -21.58 -2.85
N ARG A 555 8.67 -22.68 -3.62
CA ARG A 555 9.29 -23.95 -3.20
C ARG A 555 10.82 -23.89 -3.31
N ASP A 556 11.47 -24.82 -2.60
CA ASP A 556 12.89 -25.09 -2.77
C ASP A 556 13.24 -25.31 -4.25
N ARG A 557 14.37 -24.74 -4.69
CA ARG A 557 14.81 -24.77 -6.10
C ARG A 557 14.90 -26.19 -6.68
N LEU A 558 15.14 -27.19 -5.85
CA LEU A 558 15.23 -28.60 -6.24
C LEU A 558 13.85 -29.24 -6.52
N LYS A 559 12.76 -28.66 -5.99
CA LYS A 559 11.38 -29.16 -6.12
C LYS A 559 10.52 -28.32 -7.08
N LEU A 560 11.08 -27.32 -7.75
CA LEU A 560 10.35 -26.42 -8.67
C LEU A 560 9.78 -27.13 -9.89
N TYR A 561 10.37 -28.26 -10.28
CA TYR A 561 9.91 -29.07 -11.41
C TYR A 561 9.02 -30.24 -10.98
N ASP A 562 8.73 -30.36 -9.69
CA ASP A 562 7.90 -31.43 -9.16
C ASP A 562 6.43 -31.17 -9.47
N HIS A 563 5.70 -32.23 -9.80
CA HIS A 563 4.26 -32.15 -9.99
C HIS A 563 3.57 -31.68 -8.71
N ILE A 564 2.47 -30.95 -8.89
CA ILE A 564 1.56 -30.55 -7.82
C ILE A 564 0.46 -31.60 -7.78
N ILE A 565 0.23 -32.21 -6.61
CA ILE A 565 -0.87 -33.15 -6.44
C ILE A 565 -2.15 -32.36 -6.18
N VAL A 566 -3.20 -32.69 -6.91
CA VAL A 566 -4.52 -32.09 -6.73
C VAL A 566 -5.47 -33.11 -6.12
N THR A 567 -6.14 -32.72 -5.04
CA THR A 567 -7.10 -33.53 -4.30
C THR A 567 -8.51 -32.96 -4.37
N LYS A 568 -9.49 -33.83 -4.16
CA LYS A 568 -10.88 -33.45 -3.90
C LYS A 568 -11.33 -34.19 -2.65
N ASN A 569 -11.63 -33.45 -1.58
CA ASN A 569 -11.94 -34.04 -0.27
C ASN A 569 -10.82 -34.99 0.20
N ASN A 570 -9.55 -34.57 0.07
CA ASN A 570 -8.33 -35.36 0.35
C ASN A 570 -8.08 -36.58 -0.55
N LEU A 571 -8.98 -36.93 -1.47
CA LEU A 571 -8.75 -38.03 -2.43
C LEU A 571 -8.03 -37.53 -3.67
N LEU A 572 -7.09 -38.32 -4.19
CA LEU A 572 -6.30 -38.01 -5.37
C LEU A 572 -7.21 -37.79 -6.59
N LYS A 573 -7.20 -36.56 -7.12
CA LYS A 573 -7.89 -36.19 -8.35
C LYS A 573 -6.96 -36.21 -9.56
N GLY A 574 -5.72 -35.78 -9.38
CA GLY A 574 -4.73 -35.73 -10.46
C GLY A 574 -3.46 -34.99 -10.09
N VAL A 575 -2.70 -34.59 -11.10
CA VAL A 575 -1.50 -33.77 -10.96
C VAL A 575 -1.52 -32.58 -11.92
N VAL A 576 -0.78 -31.53 -11.58
CA VAL A 576 -0.55 -30.38 -12.46
C VAL A 576 0.95 -30.11 -12.52
N SER A 577 1.47 -29.84 -13.71
CA SER A 577 2.85 -29.36 -13.87
C SER A 577 2.91 -27.85 -13.63
N VAL A 578 4.01 -27.38 -13.05
CA VAL A 578 4.26 -25.95 -12.85
C VAL A 578 4.26 -25.19 -14.17
N GLN A 579 4.72 -25.81 -15.25
CA GLN A 579 4.68 -25.23 -16.60
C GLN A 579 3.24 -25.00 -17.07
N ASN A 580 2.38 -26.02 -17.04
CA ASN A 580 0.99 -25.91 -17.48
C ASN A 580 0.21 -24.86 -16.64
N LEU A 581 0.56 -24.77 -15.37
CA LEU A 581 0.02 -23.78 -14.46
C LEU A 581 0.41 -22.34 -14.84
N LEU A 582 1.69 -22.09 -15.15
CA LEU A 582 2.16 -20.78 -15.64
C LEU A 582 1.63 -20.42 -17.03
N ASP A 583 1.55 -21.40 -17.95
CA ASP A 583 0.99 -21.20 -19.28
C ASP A 583 -0.50 -20.83 -19.20
N THR A 584 -1.25 -21.51 -18.33
CA THR A 584 -2.66 -21.21 -18.11
C THR A 584 -2.85 -19.84 -17.45
N MET A 585 -2.06 -19.50 -16.45
CA MET A 585 -2.07 -18.17 -15.83
C MET A 585 -1.80 -17.07 -16.88
N THR A 586 -0.84 -17.28 -17.76
CA THR A 586 -0.47 -16.33 -18.81
C THR A 586 -1.59 -16.16 -19.84
N ARG A 587 -2.21 -17.27 -20.26
CA ARG A 587 -3.39 -17.26 -21.14
C ARG A 587 -4.56 -16.52 -20.50
N ILE A 588 -4.87 -16.78 -19.24
CA ILE A 588 -5.92 -16.06 -18.49
C ILE A 588 -5.62 -14.56 -18.45
N ARG A 589 -4.38 -14.17 -18.13
CA ARG A 589 -3.95 -12.76 -18.10
C ARG A 589 -4.04 -12.09 -19.46
N LEU A 590 -3.69 -12.78 -20.54
CA LEU A 590 -3.81 -12.28 -21.90
C LEU A 590 -5.27 -12.05 -22.30
N GLU A 591 -6.17 -12.97 -21.96
CA GLU A 591 -7.60 -12.84 -22.27
C GLU A 591 -8.26 -11.72 -21.44
N LEU A 592 -7.92 -11.60 -20.16
CA LEU A 592 -8.38 -10.51 -19.30
C LEU A 592 -7.84 -9.14 -19.76
N ALA A 593 -6.57 -9.06 -20.18
CA ALA A 593 -5.98 -7.84 -20.72
C ALA A 593 -6.60 -7.41 -22.07
N ARG A 594 -7.17 -8.36 -22.82
CA ARG A 594 -7.91 -8.09 -24.06
C ARG A 594 -9.38 -7.76 -23.83
N GLY A 595 -9.86 -7.77 -22.59
CA GLY A 595 -11.26 -7.55 -22.25
C GLY A 595 -12.16 -8.66 -22.79
N ALA A 596 -11.65 -9.87 -23.00
CA ALA A 596 -12.40 -11.02 -23.50
C ALA A 596 -12.88 -11.91 -22.34
N ASN A 597 -13.99 -12.62 -22.56
CA ASN A 597 -14.52 -13.59 -21.63
C ASN A 597 -13.60 -14.83 -21.57
N PRO A 598 -13.12 -15.19 -20.38
CA PRO A 598 -12.07 -16.19 -20.19
C PRO A 598 -12.40 -17.60 -20.69
N LEU A 599 -13.67 -17.99 -20.63
CA LEU A 599 -14.11 -19.32 -21.06
C LEU A 599 -14.27 -19.39 -22.58
N THR A 600 -14.77 -18.32 -23.20
CA THR A 600 -15.19 -18.35 -24.62
C THR A 600 -14.26 -17.63 -25.58
N GLY A 601 -13.37 -16.76 -25.09
CA GLY A 601 -12.53 -15.88 -25.90
C GLY A 601 -13.30 -14.78 -26.63
N LEU A 602 -14.62 -14.65 -26.42
CA LEU A 602 -15.44 -13.58 -26.99
C LEU A 602 -15.22 -12.26 -26.24
N PRO A 603 -15.38 -11.09 -26.87
CA PRO A 603 -15.41 -9.79 -26.19
C PRO A 603 -16.30 -9.79 -24.93
N GLY A 604 -15.77 -9.31 -23.81
CA GLY A 604 -16.44 -9.21 -22.50
C GLY A 604 -17.06 -7.83 -22.25
N ASN A 605 -17.47 -7.56 -21.01
CA ASN A 605 -18.30 -6.40 -20.65
C ASN A 605 -17.73 -5.04 -21.09
N ILE A 606 -16.41 -4.83 -20.98
CA ILE A 606 -15.77 -3.56 -21.38
C ILE A 606 -15.90 -3.35 -22.90
N SER A 607 -15.60 -4.37 -23.70
CA SER A 607 -15.69 -4.30 -25.15
C SER A 607 -17.13 -4.19 -25.63
N ILE A 608 -18.07 -4.82 -24.92
CA ILE A 608 -19.51 -4.69 -25.17
C ILE A 608 -19.96 -3.24 -24.96
N GLU A 609 -19.58 -2.62 -23.85
CA GLU A 609 -19.93 -1.23 -23.53
C GLU A 609 -19.36 -0.26 -24.58
N GLN A 610 -18.10 -0.44 -24.97
CA GLN A 610 -17.47 0.36 -26.02
C GLN A 610 -18.16 0.23 -27.38
N GLU A 611 -18.55 -0.98 -27.79
CA GLU A 611 -19.25 -1.17 -29.06
C GLU A 611 -20.65 -0.54 -29.03
N LEU A 612 -21.39 -0.67 -27.92
CA LEU A 612 -22.71 -0.03 -27.77
C LEU A 612 -22.59 1.50 -27.86
N LEU A 613 -21.60 2.09 -27.20
CA LEU A 613 -21.31 3.53 -27.29
C LEU A 613 -20.89 3.95 -28.71
N LYS A 614 -20.05 3.14 -29.37
CA LYS A 614 -19.64 3.41 -30.74
C LYS A 614 -20.83 3.40 -31.71
N ARG A 615 -21.70 2.40 -31.62
CA ARG A 615 -22.89 2.28 -32.48
C ARG A 615 -23.91 3.38 -32.23
N ALA A 616 -24.05 3.81 -30.98
CA ALA A 616 -24.86 4.96 -30.61
C ALA A 616 -24.44 6.26 -31.32
N THR A 617 -23.13 6.45 -31.50
CA THR A 617 -22.57 7.63 -32.14
C THR A 617 -22.54 7.53 -33.67
N GLU A 618 -22.22 6.36 -34.20
CA GLU A 618 -21.93 6.19 -35.63
C GLU A 618 -23.11 5.69 -36.47
N SER A 619 -24.12 5.02 -35.88
CA SER A 619 -25.18 4.34 -36.62
C SER A 619 -26.56 4.93 -36.30
N PRO A 620 -27.37 5.32 -37.32
CA PRO A 620 -28.68 5.90 -37.08
C PRO A 620 -29.67 4.89 -36.49
N ILE A 621 -29.59 3.60 -36.83
CA ILE A 621 -30.43 2.54 -36.28
C ILE A 621 -29.62 1.24 -36.19
N PHE A 622 -29.70 0.54 -35.05
CA PHE A 622 -29.10 -0.78 -34.85
C PHE A 622 -29.91 -1.63 -33.88
N SER A 623 -29.69 -2.94 -33.88
CA SER A 623 -30.34 -3.88 -32.95
C SER A 623 -29.34 -4.44 -31.96
N VAL A 624 -29.76 -4.51 -30.71
CA VAL A 624 -29.07 -5.23 -29.64
C VAL A 624 -29.88 -6.48 -29.32
N VAL A 625 -29.24 -7.65 -29.38
CA VAL A 625 -29.86 -8.94 -29.09
C VAL A 625 -29.17 -9.55 -27.88
N TYR A 626 -29.89 -9.75 -26.79
CA TYR A 626 -29.43 -10.49 -25.63
C TYR A 626 -29.85 -11.94 -25.75
N PHE A 627 -28.96 -12.88 -25.43
CA PHE A 627 -29.21 -14.32 -25.45
C PHE A 627 -29.10 -14.86 -24.03
N ASP A 628 -29.92 -15.86 -23.72
CA ASP A 628 -29.91 -16.58 -22.45
C ASP A 628 -30.28 -18.05 -22.70
N LEU A 629 -29.70 -18.98 -21.94
CA LEU A 629 -29.98 -20.41 -22.06
C LEU A 629 -30.99 -20.87 -21.01
N ASP A 630 -32.18 -21.24 -21.46
CA ASP A 630 -33.23 -21.73 -20.57
C ASP A 630 -32.86 -23.10 -20.00
N ASN A 631 -33.25 -23.33 -18.73
CA ASN A 631 -33.00 -24.59 -18.02
C ASN A 631 -31.50 -24.96 -17.90
N PHE A 632 -30.57 -24.04 -18.16
CA PHE A 632 -29.13 -24.32 -18.08
C PHE A 632 -28.68 -24.76 -16.69
N LYS A 633 -29.24 -24.17 -15.63
CA LYS A 633 -28.98 -24.62 -14.25
C LYS A 633 -29.36 -26.09 -14.04
N ILE A 634 -30.52 -26.51 -14.54
CA ILE A 634 -31.00 -27.90 -14.41
C ILE A 634 -30.06 -28.86 -15.15
N TYR A 635 -29.55 -28.44 -16.30
CA TYR A 635 -28.54 -29.19 -17.03
C TYR A 635 -27.23 -29.33 -16.22
N ASN A 636 -26.73 -28.25 -15.62
CA ASN A 636 -25.53 -28.29 -14.78
C ASN A 636 -25.71 -29.16 -13.54
N ASP A 637 -26.87 -29.09 -12.90
CA ASP A 637 -27.18 -29.90 -11.71
C ASP A 637 -27.18 -31.42 -12.05
N LYS A 638 -27.54 -31.79 -13.29
CA LYS A 638 -27.57 -33.19 -13.74
C LYS A 638 -26.24 -33.68 -14.32
N TYR A 639 -25.60 -32.89 -15.18
CA TYR A 639 -24.44 -33.34 -15.97
C TYR A 639 -23.10 -32.75 -15.46
N GLY A 640 -23.14 -31.90 -14.44
CA GLY A 640 -21.97 -31.22 -13.88
C GLY A 640 -21.54 -29.98 -14.69
N PHE A 641 -20.86 -29.08 -13.99
CA PHE A 641 -20.42 -27.79 -14.55
C PHE A 641 -19.45 -27.94 -15.73
N GLU A 642 -18.59 -28.97 -15.76
CA GLU A 642 -17.71 -29.23 -16.92
C GLU A 642 -18.48 -29.45 -18.23
N ASN A 643 -19.63 -30.12 -18.17
CA ASN A 643 -20.49 -30.28 -19.35
C ASN A 643 -21.30 -29.00 -19.64
N GLY A 644 -21.63 -28.23 -18.60
CA GLY A 644 -22.15 -26.87 -18.73
C GLY A 644 -21.22 -25.96 -19.53
N ASP A 645 -19.94 -25.94 -19.18
CA ASP A 645 -18.91 -25.15 -19.87
C ASP A 645 -18.77 -25.55 -21.34
N LYS A 646 -18.90 -26.85 -21.65
CA LYS A 646 -18.94 -27.33 -23.04
C LYS A 646 -20.15 -26.79 -23.80
N VAL A 647 -21.31 -26.64 -23.15
CA VAL A 647 -22.50 -26.03 -23.76
C VAL A 647 -22.30 -24.52 -23.98
N ILE A 648 -21.67 -23.81 -23.04
CA ILE A 648 -21.33 -22.39 -23.19
C ILE A 648 -20.35 -22.20 -24.36
N LEU A 649 -19.28 -23.00 -24.42
CA LEU A 649 -18.30 -23.02 -25.51
C LEU A 649 -18.93 -23.39 -26.87
N PHE A 650 -19.89 -24.31 -26.87
CA PHE A 650 -20.65 -24.66 -28.06
C PHE A 650 -21.50 -23.48 -28.53
N THR A 651 -22.21 -22.83 -27.61
CA THR A 651 -23.07 -21.68 -27.89
C THR A 651 -22.24 -20.53 -28.46
N SER A 652 -21.10 -20.20 -27.86
CA SER A 652 -20.21 -19.15 -28.37
C SER A 652 -19.72 -19.43 -29.79
N LYS A 653 -19.28 -20.67 -30.07
CA LYS A 653 -18.86 -21.10 -31.41
C LYS A 653 -19.99 -21.08 -32.42
N LEU A 654 -21.19 -21.49 -32.02
CA LEU A 654 -22.38 -21.48 -32.87
C LEU A 654 -22.78 -20.05 -33.25
N LEU A 655 -22.90 -19.16 -32.26
CA LEU A 655 -23.23 -17.75 -32.48
C LEU A 655 -22.20 -17.10 -33.41
N ASN A 656 -20.92 -17.28 -33.13
CA ASN A 656 -19.84 -16.74 -33.95
C ASN A 656 -19.85 -17.30 -35.39
N SER A 657 -20.14 -18.60 -35.56
CA SER A 657 -20.22 -19.23 -36.89
C SER A 657 -21.41 -18.72 -37.70
N VAL A 658 -22.55 -18.46 -37.06
CA VAL A 658 -23.73 -17.90 -37.74
C VAL A 658 -23.47 -16.47 -38.17
N ILE A 659 -22.88 -15.64 -37.29
CA ILE A 659 -22.52 -14.25 -37.59
C ILE A 659 -21.48 -14.19 -38.71
N ASN A 660 -20.40 -14.97 -38.64
CA ASN A 660 -19.37 -14.97 -39.68
C ASN A 660 -19.89 -15.42 -41.06
N LYS A 661 -20.91 -16.29 -41.10
CA LYS A 661 -21.42 -16.84 -42.36
C LYS A 661 -22.57 -16.03 -42.97
N TYR A 662 -23.43 -15.46 -42.14
CA TYR A 662 -24.68 -14.82 -42.59
C TYR A 662 -24.81 -13.36 -42.15
N GLY A 663 -23.91 -12.88 -41.28
CA GLY A 663 -23.85 -11.52 -40.78
C GLY A 663 -23.06 -10.58 -41.67
N SER A 664 -22.60 -9.48 -41.08
CA SER A 664 -21.77 -8.44 -41.68
C SER A 664 -20.45 -8.29 -40.93
N GLU A 665 -19.45 -7.67 -41.54
CA GLU A 665 -18.20 -7.30 -40.85
C GLU A 665 -18.41 -6.30 -39.69
N LYS A 666 -19.59 -5.66 -39.64
CA LYS A 666 -19.94 -4.75 -38.55
C LYS A 666 -20.53 -5.49 -37.36
N ASP A 667 -21.02 -6.73 -37.54
CA ASP A 667 -21.70 -7.44 -36.46
C ASP A 667 -20.74 -7.75 -35.33
N PHE A 668 -21.18 -7.48 -34.10
CA PHE A 668 -20.40 -7.70 -32.90
C PHE A 668 -21.05 -8.78 -32.05
N LEU A 669 -20.24 -9.67 -31.49
CA LEU A 669 -20.66 -10.70 -30.55
C LEU A 669 -19.83 -10.58 -29.28
N GLY A 670 -20.50 -10.56 -28.13
CA GLY A 670 -19.87 -10.55 -26.82
C GLY A 670 -20.48 -11.57 -25.86
N HIS A 671 -19.78 -11.84 -24.77
CA HIS A 671 -20.19 -12.74 -23.70
C HIS A 671 -20.14 -12.01 -22.36
N ILE A 672 -21.31 -11.82 -21.75
CA ILE A 672 -21.50 -11.08 -20.50
C ILE A 672 -21.03 -11.92 -19.30
N GLY A 673 -21.49 -13.17 -19.23
CA GLY A 673 -21.08 -14.14 -18.21
C GLY A 673 -22.09 -15.28 -18.07
N GLY A 674 -21.63 -16.45 -17.60
CA GLY A 674 -22.48 -17.63 -17.45
C GLY A 674 -23.09 -18.07 -18.80
N ASP A 675 -24.41 -18.03 -18.88
CA ASP A 675 -25.22 -18.33 -20.06
C ASP A 675 -25.72 -17.10 -20.83
N ASP A 676 -25.32 -15.88 -20.43
CA ASP A 676 -25.73 -14.61 -21.05
C ASP A 676 -24.77 -14.14 -22.17
N PHE A 677 -25.27 -14.03 -23.40
CA PHE A 677 -24.52 -13.46 -24.54
C PHE A 677 -25.19 -12.19 -25.07
N ILE A 678 -24.45 -11.43 -25.90
CA ILE A 678 -24.97 -10.24 -26.57
C ILE A 678 -24.46 -10.13 -28.01
N MET A 679 -25.33 -9.73 -28.92
CA MET A 679 -25.00 -9.42 -30.31
C MET A 679 -25.48 -8.02 -30.65
N VAL A 680 -24.64 -7.27 -31.36
CA VAL A 680 -25.01 -5.96 -31.92
C VAL A 680 -24.94 -6.07 -33.43
N THR A 681 -26.05 -5.80 -34.11
CA THR A 681 -26.18 -6.01 -35.57
C THR A 681 -27.06 -4.93 -36.22
N GLU A 682 -27.08 -4.93 -37.55
CA GLU A 682 -27.98 -4.11 -38.35
C GLU A 682 -29.43 -4.62 -38.23
N ARG A 683 -30.39 -3.68 -38.20
CA ARG A 683 -31.81 -3.98 -37.99
C ARG A 683 -32.34 -4.98 -39.01
N GLU A 684 -31.99 -4.79 -40.27
CA GLU A 684 -32.47 -5.57 -41.41
C GLU A 684 -32.05 -7.04 -41.37
N ARG A 685 -31.00 -7.36 -40.59
CA ARG A 685 -30.43 -8.71 -40.48
C ARG A 685 -30.88 -9.45 -39.24
N THR A 686 -31.46 -8.74 -38.28
CA THR A 686 -31.70 -9.24 -36.91
C THR A 686 -32.54 -10.53 -36.92
N ASP A 687 -33.71 -10.49 -37.57
CA ASP A 687 -34.62 -11.65 -37.63
C ASP A 687 -33.96 -12.85 -38.33
N ALA A 688 -33.31 -12.60 -39.46
CA ALA A 688 -32.65 -13.64 -40.25
C ALA A 688 -31.47 -14.29 -39.53
N LEU A 689 -30.81 -13.59 -38.59
CA LEU A 689 -29.77 -14.16 -37.73
C LEU A 689 -30.41 -14.97 -36.58
N CYS A 690 -31.39 -14.41 -35.87
CA CYS A 690 -32.08 -15.07 -34.77
C CYS A 690 -32.72 -16.40 -35.21
N GLU A 691 -33.42 -16.43 -36.34
CA GLU A 691 -34.04 -17.66 -36.87
C GLU A 691 -33.02 -18.75 -37.18
N ARG A 692 -31.85 -18.36 -37.72
CA ARG A 692 -30.77 -19.31 -38.01
C ARG A 692 -30.12 -19.84 -36.73
N ILE A 693 -29.91 -18.96 -35.75
CA ILE A 693 -29.38 -19.34 -34.44
C ILE A 693 -30.28 -20.39 -33.81
N ILE A 694 -31.60 -20.14 -33.73
CA ILE A 694 -32.58 -21.11 -33.21
C ILE A 694 -32.48 -22.45 -33.96
N LYS A 695 -32.52 -22.41 -35.30
CA LYS A 695 -32.49 -23.62 -36.12
C LYS A 695 -31.24 -24.47 -35.89
N TYR A 696 -30.06 -23.85 -35.81
CA TYR A 696 -28.82 -24.59 -35.57
C TYR A 696 -28.68 -25.04 -34.12
N PHE A 697 -29.08 -24.19 -33.17
CA PHE A 697 -29.01 -24.47 -31.75
C PHE A 697 -29.88 -25.68 -31.40
N ASP A 698 -31.17 -25.66 -31.75
CA ASP A 698 -32.13 -26.75 -31.44
C ASP A 698 -31.74 -28.09 -32.08
N ARG A 699 -31.06 -28.04 -33.23
CA ARG A 699 -30.57 -29.24 -33.91
C ARG A 699 -29.38 -29.85 -33.18
N LEU A 700 -28.42 -29.02 -32.77
CA LEU A 700 -27.11 -29.47 -32.30
C LEU A 700 -27.07 -29.67 -30.78
N ILE A 701 -27.85 -28.91 -30.00
CA ILE A 701 -27.85 -28.99 -28.54
C ILE A 701 -28.18 -30.40 -28.02
N LYS A 702 -28.96 -31.17 -28.79
CA LYS A 702 -29.31 -32.56 -28.48
C LYS A 702 -28.09 -33.47 -28.32
N SER A 703 -26.95 -33.19 -28.97
CA SER A 703 -25.75 -34.04 -28.84
C SER A 703 -25.08 -33.94 -27.46
N PHE A 704 -25.45 -32.94 -26.66
CA PHE A 704 -24.92 -32.74 -25.30
C PHE A 704 -25.70 -33.53 -24.23
N TYR A 705 -26.68 -34.34 -24.64
CA TYR A 705 -27.49 -35.17 -23.74
C TYR A 705 -27.15 -36.65 -23.91
N LEU A 706 -27.23 -37.39 -22.81
CA LEU A 706 -27.07 -38.83 -22.80
C LEU A 706 -28.10 -39.51 -23.72
N PRO A 707 -27.77 -40.67 -24.32
CA PRO A 707 -28.69 -41.39 -25.21
C PRO A 707 -30.07 -41.68 -24.61
N GLU A 708 -30.13 -41.93 -23.31
CA GLU A 708 -31.36 -42.22 -22.56
C GLU A 708 -32.26 -40.98 -22.49
N ASP A 709 -31.68 -39.84 -22.11
CA ASP A 709 -32.40 -38.56 -22.04
C ASP A 709 -32.85 -38.08 -23.42
N ARG A 710 -32.05 -38.35 -24.46
CA ARG A 710 -32.42 -38.07 -25.86
C ARG A 710 -33.64 -38.85 -26.33
N LYS A 711 -33.83 -40.09 -25.87
CA LYS A 711 -35.03 -40.89 -26.20
C LYS A 711 -36.27 -40.33 -25.53
N GLU A 712 -36.15 -39.88 -24.29
CA GLU A 712 -37.24 -39.28 -23.52
C GLU A 712 -37.59 -37.85 -23.98
N GLY A 713 -36.62 -37.12 -24.57
CA GLY A 713 -36.79 -35.75 -25.05
C GLY A 713 -36.84 -34.69 -23.94
N ARG A 714 -36.45 -35.05 -22.72
CA ARG A 714 -36.52 -34.23 -21.50
C ARG A 714 -35.52 -34.76 -20.46
N ILE A 715 -35.15 -33.93 -19.49
CA ILE A 715 -34.25 -34.29 -18.38
C ILE A 715 -34.97 -34.24 -17.04
N LEU A 716 -34.67 -35.20 -16.18
CA LEU A 716 -35.12 -35.17 -14.78
C LEU A 716 -34.20 -34.26 -13.97
N GLY A 717 -34.76 -33.30 -13.24
CA GLY A 717 -34.05 -32.39 -12.35
C GLY A 717 -34.90 -32.00 -11.15
N TYR A 718 -34.39 -31.13 -10.29
CA TYR A 718 -35.10 -30.68 -9.09
C TYR A 718 -35.57 -29.23 -9.24
N ASP A 719 -36.82 -28.95 -8.86
CA ASP A 719 -37.31 -27.56 -8.77
C ASP A 719 -36.72 -26.83 -7.55
N ARG A 720 -37.04 -25.54 -7.40
CA ARG A 720 -36.57 -24.72 -6.26
C ARG A 720 -37.07 -25.21 -4.89
N GLU A 721 -38.05 -26.11 -4.87
CA GLU A 721 -38.64 -26.72 -3.67
C GLU A 721 -38.08 -28.13 -3.43
N GLY A 722 -37.07 -28.56 -4.21
CA GLY A 722 -36.39 -29.84 -4.07
C GLY A 722 -37.18 -31.04 -4.62
N ARG A 723 -38.23 -30.82 -5.42
CA ARG A 723 -39.02 -31.90 -6.01
C ARG A 723 -38.49 -32.30 -7.37
N ALA A 724 -38.41 -33.61 -7.61
CA ALA A 724 -38.03 -34.15 -8.91
C ALA A 724 -39.12 -33.84 -9.96
N LYS A 725 -38.75 -33.14 -11.03
CA LYS A 725 -39.62 -32.77 -12.14
C LYS A 725 -38.88 -32.97 -13.46
N TRP A 726 -39.65 -33.27 -14.50
CA TRP A 726 -39.13 -33.29 -15.87
C TRP A 726 -39.06 -31.88 -16.46
N PHE A 727 -37.89 -31.53 -16.99
CA PHE A 727 -37.60 -30.29 -17.67
C PHE A 727 -37.30 -30.55 -19.15
N PRO A 728 -37.70 -29.65 -20.07
CA PRO A 728 -37.29 -29.75 -21.46
C PRO A 728 -35.77 -29.56 -21.59
N PHE A 729 -35.23 -29.88 -22.77
CA PHE A 729 -33.85 -29.53 -23.07
C PHE A 729 -33.63 -28.01 -23.07
N ILE A 730 -32.38 -27.62 -22.92
CA ILE A 730 -31.93 -26.23 -23.04
C ILE A 730 -32.44 -25.65 -24.37
N SER A 731 -33.10 -24.50 -24.25
CA SER A 731 -33.47 -23.63 -25.37
C SER A 731 -32.73 -22.31 -25.25
N VAL A 732 -32.68 -21.55 -26.35
CA VAL A 732 -32.12 -20.20 -26.37
C VAL A 732 -33.23 -19.16 -26.43
N SER A 733 -33.28 -18.31 -25.41
CA SER A 733 -34.18 -17.16 -25.33
C SER A 733 -33.45 -15.89 -25.77
N MET A 734 -34.01 -15.16 -26.73
CA MET A 734 -33.41 -13.94 -27.28
C MET A 734 -34.32 -12.72 -27.08
N ALA A 735 -33.76 -11.65 -26.51
CA ALA A 735 -34.43 -10.36 -26.39
C ALA A 735 -33.82 -9.36 -27.38
N VAL A 736 -34.64 -8.93 -28.35
CA VAL A 736 -34.26 -7.99 -29.41
C VAL A 736 -34.73 -6.58 -29.04
N ILE A 737 -33.80 -5.65 -29.03
CA ILE A 737 -34.02 -4.24 -28.72
C ILE A 737 -33.54 -3.39 -29.90
N GLU A 738 -34.47 -2.67 -30.52
CA GLU A 738 -34.15 -1.69 -31.57
C GLU A 738 -33.71 -0.36 -30.93
N CYS A 739 -32.54 0.13 -31.36
CA CYS A 739 -31.90 1.33 -30.86
C CYS A 739 -31.76 2.35 -32.00
N GLU A 740 -31.93 3.64 -31.69
CA GLU A 740 -31.78 4.75 -32.63
C GLU A 740 -30.63 5.66 -32.17
N GLY A 741 -29.67 5.89 -33.06
CA GLY A 741 -28.53 6.75 -32.82
C GLY A 741 -28.93 8.22 -32.86
N GLY A 742 -28.37 9.03 -31.95
CA GLY A 742 -28.56 10.49 -31.92
C GLY A 742 -29.56 11.05 -30.91
N GLU A 743 -30.32 10.23 -30.17
CA GLU A 743 -31.14 10.69 -29.03
C GLU A 743 -30.63 10.16 -27.67
N LYS A 744 -30.99 10.85 -26.58
CA LYS A 744 -30.51 10.60 -25.21
C LYS A 744 -31.09 9.31 -24.62
N ALA A 745 -30.26 8.31 -24.30
CA ALA A 745 -30.63 7.34 -23.27
C ALA A 745 -29.46 6.65 -22.55
N ASP A 746 -29.83 5.92 -21.50
CA ASP A 746 -28.99 5.41 -20.44
C ASP A 746 -28.78 3.88 -20.63
N LEU A 747 -27.53 3.40 -20.56
CA LEU A 747 -27.15 1.96 -20.60
C LEU A 747 -27.92 1.14 -19.56
N LYS A 748 -28.32 1.77 -18.45
CA LYS A 748 -29.19 1.17 -17.44
C LYS A 748 -30.58 0.85 -18.00
N THR A 749 -31.16 1.74 -18.80
CA THR A 749 -32.47 1.55 -19.44
C THR A 749 -32.45 0.41 -20.46
N LEU A 750 -31.36 0.25 -21.22
CA LEU A 750 -31.17 -0.88 -22.13
C LEU A 750 -31.19 -2.20 -21.36
N SER A 751 -30.42 -2.27 -20.27
CA SER A 751 -30.31 -3.47 -19.43
C SER A 751 -31.64 -3.81 -18.75
N GLU A 752 -32.38 -2.82 -18.26
CA GLU A 752 -33.71 -3.01 -17.66
C GLU A 752 -34.74 -3.53 -18.67
N LYS A 753 -34.77 -2.97 -19.89
CA LYS A 753 -35.63 -3.46 -20.96
C LYS A 753 -35.25 -4.87 -21.41
N ALA A 754 -33.96 -5.17 -21.52
CA ALA A 754 -33.45 -6.49 -21.83
C ALA A 754 -33.87 -7.52 -20.79
N ALA A 755 -33.76 -7.22 -19.49
CA ALA A 755 -34.18 -8.11 -18.42
C ALA A 755 -35.69 -8.44 -18.50
N GLN A 756 -36.53 -7.44 -18.76
CA GLN A 756 -37.97 -7.63 -18.90
C GLN A 756 -38.34 -8.48 -20.13
N LEU A 757 -37.70 -8.20 -21.27
CA LEU A 757 -37.91 -8.98 -22.50
C LEU A 757 -37.40 -10.40 -22.37
N LYS A 758 -36.27 -10.61 -21.68
CA LYS A 758 -35.76 -11.95 -21.35
C LYS A 758 -36.79 -12.71 -20.51
N CYS A 759 -37.32 -12.13 -19.43
CA CYS A 759 -38.37 -12.78 -18.64
C CYS A 759 -39.59 -13.19 -19.48
N TYR A 760 -39.99 -12.37 -20.46
CA TYR A 760 -41.06 -12.71 -21.38
C TYR A 760 -40.66 -13.82 -22.38
N ALA A 761 -39.46 -13.76 -22.97
CA ALA A 761 -38.93 -14.80 -23.85
C ALA A 761 -38.90 -16.17 -23.16
N LYS A 762 -38.39 -16.24 -21.93
CA LYS A 762 -38.32 -17.48 -21.12
C LYS A 762 -39.68 -18.08 -20.78
N SER A 763 -40.76 -17.29 -20.88
CA SER A 763 -42.12 -17.78 -20.64
C SER A 763 -42.68 -18.58 -21.83
N ILE A 764 -42.07 -18.45 -23.01
CA ILE A 764 -42.47 -19.15 -24.23
C ILE A 764 -41.68 -20.47 -24.31
N PRO A 765 -42.33 -21.62 -24.48
CA PRO A 765 -41.63 -22.90 -24.57
C PRO A 765 -40.74 -23.00 -25.83
N GLY A 766 -39.48 -23.42 -25.63
CA GLY A 766 -38.51 -23.65 -26.70
C GLY A 766 -37.72 -22.40 -27.07
N SER A 767 -36.84 -22.53 -28.07
CA SER A 767 -35.96 -21.44 -28.49
C SER A 767 -36.76 -20.35 -29.23
N VAL A 768 -36.62 -19.10 -28.80
CA VAL A 768 -37.45 -17.99 -29.26
C VAL A 768 -36.69 -16.67 -29.29
N TYR A 769 -37.13 -15.74 -30.13
CA TYR A 769 -36.73 -14.34 -30.04
C TYR A 769 -37.95 -13.42 -29.93
N VAL A 770 -37.83 -12.34 -29.17
CA VAL A 770 -38.91 -11.36 -28.94
C VAL A 770 -38.40 -9.94 -29.15
N HIS A 771 -39.18 -9.12 -29.86
CA HIS A 771 -38.91 -7.70 -30.08
C HIS A 771 -39.57 -6.83 -29.01
N ASP A 772 -38.90 -5.73 -28.61
CA ASP A 772 -39.54 -4.70 -27.78
C ASP A 772 -40.60 -3.93 -28.59
N ARG A 773 -41.87 -4.08 -28.21
CA ARG A 773 -43.00 -3.38 -28.84
C ARG A 773 -43.28 -1.98 -28.25
N ARG A 774 -42.47 -1.50 -27.30
CA ARG A 774 -42.71 -0.27 -26.51
C ARG A 774 -41.97 0.98 -26.99
N GLY A 775 -41.33 0.96 -28.17
CA GLY A 775 -40.62 2.11 -28.77
C GLY A 775 -39.10 2.13 -28.53
N ARG A 776 -38.38 2.91 -29.37
CA ARG A 776 -36.92 2.96 -29.53
C ARG A 776 -36.17 3.58 -28.33
N ILE A 777 -34.88 3.28 -28.19
CA ILE A 777 -33.98 3.75 -27.10
C ILE A 777 -32.76 4.47 -27.71
N GLY A 778 -32.37 5.61 -27.13
CA GLY A 778 -31.13 6.35 -27.43
C GLY A 778 -29.92 5.99 -26.52
N PHE A 779 -28.74 6.58 -26.67
CA PHE A 779 -27.52 6.25 -25.88
C PHE A 779 -26.66 7.50 -25.57
N ILE A 780 -25.89 7.53 -24.47
CA ILE A 780 -25.11 8.70 -23.99
C ILE A 780 -23.66 8.32 -23.60
N GLU A 781 -22.69 9.19 -23.93
CA GLU A 781 -21.33 9.27 -23.35
C GLU A 781 -21.33 10.10 -22.04
N SER A 782 -20.79 9.56 -20.95
CA SER A 782 -20.56 10.31 -19.70
C SER A 782 -19.14 10.91 -19.66
N CYS A 783 -19.06 12.23 -19.45
CA CYS A 783 -17.83 13.00 -19.18
C CYS A 783 -17.05 12.55 -17.94
#